data_AF-A0A960JGB6-F1
#
_entry.id   AF-A0A960JGB6-F1
#
_cell.length_a   1.000
_cell.length_b   1.000
_cell.length_c   1.000
_cell.angle_alpha   90.00
_cell.angle_beta   90.00
_cell.angle_gamma   90.00
#
_symmetry.space_group_name_H-M   'P 1'
#
loop_
_entity.id
_entity.type
_entity.pdbx_description
1 polymer ?
#
loop_
_entity_poly.entity_id
_entity_poly.type
_entity_poly.pdbx_seq_one_letter_code
_entity_poly.pdbx_strand_id
1 'polypeptide(L)'
;MNQTETFCRRLIDSCEKHSQKTAMHVVGDESESITFGEFLRQIRSIAYRLEQENVGVGDRVALIGENHPCWATSYLGVLYRGAVCVPMDPHGEIETITNFFEDSEAKVAFLAPDVTKRFHDIEERLGRSVPAVVWRNEGSKNGFESFEDWSQTEFPASFADAEPPANPEDNAILIYTSGTTGKPKGVLLTHGNITAELDAIDQVLEFTDKESVLSLLPLFHVYLQIVNLWLSATKGAEVYYLQELTPDELSKGLLESKMSCLASVPRLWYLFHKKIFDAVEAQGSVVKTLFRGMLRLNGFTRDYFGLNLGKKLFKKVHDSFGGNLGLAVTAGSRFDEDVAIDFYRLGFNIVQGYGLSETSGAATATYADDNRVGSVGKPMLGAEVKLDEPDENGEGEVLIRGSMVFQGYYKNPEATKAAFTEDGWFRSGDIGKFDKDGHLYIVGRAKDVIVLPSGKNVHPEDLEVHYSKCPIVGEICVLGIEDRSAGHKGAEKLIGVVVPDFEYLRINNIANSREAIRFELDNLGRELPEYERVRDYIVRSEPIPRTATRKIKRFELLKEIKENGESESDLSVKKEWIFTETDRALMESRAGQALAAAIIQQKSDIGLIHPEMNLEIDLRLDSLARAEILASLEQSFGFEFVPEEATKAFSAGDLINLVQKTSDSETSKGEILAEFNWQKIVKETEGDIPEIKSVLKKRPIFTIFAYLFLKCVYLFSKIFLRLEVKGIENLQKTDAPFLICPNHQSFLDPFIVCSAYPYRVLAETFHVGASEYFNNFFTRNLARFLKVVPIDADRQILKAMKAGAIGLKNGKILNIYPEGERAFDGELHPFKKGAAILATELDMPIIPVALDGMDKVWGRESNKIRFAKVKIEFGRPLIAKDLVSGSGPAERRHDDVTKKLKSEIAEMIKEMRRSE
;
A
#
# COMPACT_ATOMS: atom_id res chain seq x y z
N MET A 1 -17.05 15.00 43.50
CA MET A 1 -17.71 14.40 42.34
C MET A 1 -19.18 14.22 42.70
N ASN A 2 -20.08 14.99 42.08
CA ASN A 2 -21.52 14.79 42.24
C ASN A 2 -21.89 13.48 41.54
N GLN A 3 -22.44 12.53 42.29
CA GLN A 3 -22.63 11.14 41.91
C GLN A 3 -23.89 10.87 41.06
N THR A 4 -24.41 11.82 40.27
CA THR A 4 -25.79 11.71 39.74
C THR A 4 -26.08 12.32 38.35
N GLU A 5 -25.09 12.67 37.52
CA GLU A 5 -25.37 13.23 36.19
C GLU A 5 -25.15 12.18 35.07
N THR A 6 -26.23 11.71 34.44
CA THR A 6 -26.20 10.72 33.36
C THR A 6 -25.87 11.36 32.00
N PHE A 7 -25.41 10.56 31.03
CA PHE A 7 -25.20 11.03 29.65
C PHE A 7 -26.44 11.73 29.06
N CYS A 8 -27.63 11.14 29.20
CA CYS A 8 -28.86 11.71 28.67
C CYS A 8 -29.23 13.03 29.36
N ARG A 9 -28.94 13.19 30.65
CA ARG A 9 -29.14 14.47 31.35
C ARG A 9 -28.23 15.57 30.79
N ARG A 10 -26.93 15.27 30.61
CA ARG A 10 -25.97 16.19 29.98
C ARG A 10 -26.39 16.60 28.57
N LEU A 11 -26.92 15.64 27.79
CA LEU A 11 -27.47 15.88 26.46
C LEU A 11 -28.65 16.86 26.50
N ILE A 12 -29.65 16.61 27.36
CA ILE A 12 -30.83 17.47 27.51
C ILE A 12 -30.41 18.89 27.90
N ASP A 13 -29.59 19.03 28.95
CA ASP A 13 -29.17 20.32 29.47
C ASP A 13 -28.38 21.13 28.41
N SER A 14 -27.51 20.46 27.65
CA SER A 14 -26.80 21.06 26.52
C SER A 14 -27.75 21.52 25.41
N CYS A 15 -28.63 20.63 24.95
CA CYS A 15 -29.59 20.95 23.88
C CYS A 15 -30.52 22.09 24.25
N GLU A 16 -31.00 22.14 25.50
CA GLU A 16 -31.87 23.22 25.98
C GLU A 16 -31.12 24.55 26.09
N LYS A 17 -29.89 24.53 26.63
CA LYS A 17 -29.02 25.70 26.72
C LYS A 17 -28.67 26.28 25.35
N HIS A 18 -28.43 25.43 24.36
CA HIS A 18 -28.01 25.81 23.01
C HIS A 18 -29.14 25.75 21.98
N SER A 19 -30.41 25.76 22.40
CA SER A 19 -31.58 25.43 21.57
C SER A 19 -31.68 26.15 20.21
N GLN A 20 -31.23 27.41 20.12
CA GLN A 20 -31.29 28.22 18.89
C GLN A 20 -30.04 28.08 18.01
N LYS A 21 -29.00 27.41 18.50
CA LYS A 21 -27.76 27.16 17.76
C LYS A 21 -27.97 25.94 16.85
N THR A 22 -27.37 25.96 15.67
CA THR A 22 -27.33 24.77 14.80
C THR A 22 -26.50 23.68 15.47
N ALA A 23 -27.01 22.45 15.44
CA ALA A 23 -26.32 21.26 15.93
C ALA A 23 -25.65 20.50 14.78
N MET A 24 -26.36 20.36 13.65
CA MET A 24 -25.93 19.53 12.53
C MET A 24 -26.20 20.20 11.19
N HIS A 25 -25.29 19.97 10.24
CA HIS A 25 -25.35 20.45 8.86
C HIS A 25 -25.06 19.32 7.88
N VAL A 26 -25.70 19.36 6.72
CA VAL A 26 -25.25 18.60 5.53
C VAL A 26 -24.48 19.56 4.62
N VAL A 27 -23.23 19.21 4.32
CA VAL A 27 -22.34 20.05 3.51
C VAL A 27 -22.95 20.27 2.13
N GLY A 28 -23.05 21.53 1.74
CA GLY A 28 -23.59 21.89 0.44
C GLY A 28 -25.11 21.89 0.32
N ASP A 29 -25.83 21.60 1.40
CA ASP A 29 -27.28 21.72 1.48
C ASP A 29 -27.68 22.49 2.75
N GLU A 30 -27.76 23.81 2.62
CA GLU A 30 -28.16 24.69 3.73
C GLU A 30 -29.61 24.45 4.20
N SER A 31 -30.44 23.77 3.38
CA SER A 31 -31.83 23.46 3.74
C SER A 31 -31.94 22.27 4.71
N GLU A 32 -30.89 21.47 4.86
CA GLU A 32 -30.79 20.35 5.79
C GLU A 32 -29.91 20.71 7.01
N SER A 33 -30.26 21.81 7.69
CA SER A 33 -29.68 22.17 8.98
C SER A 33 -30.66 21.94 10.13
N ILE A 34 -30.16 21.43 11.26
CA ILE A 34 -30.98 21.08 12.43
C ILE A 34 -30.43 21.81 13.65
N THR A 35 -31.26 22.61 14.32
CA THR A 35 -30.92 23.27 15.59
C THR A 35 -30.89 22.29 16.76
N PHE A 36 -30.19 22.63 17.84
CA PHE A 36 -30.21 21.80 19.06
C PHE A 36 -31.62 21.62 19.64
N GLY A 37 -32.50 22.62 19.51
CA GLY A 37 -33.89 22.53 19.94
C GLY A 37 -34.72 21.57 19.08
N GLU A 38 -34.56 21.60 17.76
CA GLU A 38 -35.17 20.63 16.85
C GLU A 38 -34.60 19.23 17.05
N PHE A 39 -33.29 19.12 17.24
CA PHE A 39 -32.59 17.87 17.48
C PHE A 39 -33.12 17.17 18.73
N LEU A 40 -33.21 17.87 19.87
CA LEU A 40 -33.77 17.32 21.10
C LEU A 40 -35.24 16.90 20.94
N ARG A 41 -36.03 17.68 20.19
CA ARG A 41 -37.42 17.31 19.87
C ARG A 41 -37.45 16.01 19.09
N GLN A 42 -36.67 15.88 18.03
CA GLN A 42 -36.63 14.66 17.22
C GLN A 42 -36.12 13.44 18.02
N ILE A 43 -35.13 13.62 18.89
CA ILE A 43 -34.66 12.56 19.83
C ILE A 43 -35.82 12.08 20.71
N ARG A 44 -36.57 13.00 21.31
CA ARG A 44 -37.76 12.67 22.13
C ARG A 44 -38.86 12.02 21.30
N SER A 45 -39.13 12.49 20.08
CA SER A 45 -40.11 11.88 19.16
C SER A 45 -39.76 10.43 18.84
N ILE A 46 -38.50 10.15 18.48
CA ILE A 46 -38.01 8.80 18.19
C ILE A 46 -38.11 7.92 19.44
N ALA A 47 -37.69 8.43 20.60
CA ALA A 47 -37.77 7.67 21.85
C ALA A 47 -39.22 7.31 22.21
N TYR A 48 -40.17 8.24 22.03
CA TYR A 48 -41.59 8.00 22.26
C TYR A 48 -42.19 7.03 21.23
N ARG A 49 -41.78 7.12 19.96
CA ARG A 49 -42.21 6.19 18.92
C ARG A 49 -41.68 4.77 19.19
N LEU A 50 -40.43 4.63 19.64
CA LEU A 50 -39.86 3.37 20.10
C LEU A 50 -40.65 2.77 21.29
N GLU A 51 -41.12 3.60 22.23
CA GLU A 51 -42.01 3.14 23.30
C GLU A 51 -43.33 2.57 22.76
N GLN A 52 -43.94 3.22 21.77
CA GLN A 52 -45.16 2.74 21.11
C GLN A 52 -44.96 1.40 20.38
N GLU A 53 -43.77 1.20 19.82
CA GLU A 53 -43.35 -0.07 19.20
C GLU A 53 -42.87 -1.12 20.24
N ASN A 54 -43.14 -0.91 21.53
CA ASN A 54 -42.80 -1.81 22.63
C ASN A 54 -41.29 -2.11 22.76
N VAL A 55 -40.45 -1.13 22.42
CA VAL A 55 -39.01 -1.15 22.68
C VAL A 55 -38.78 -0.55 24.07
N GLY A 56 -38.23 -1.37 24.97
CA GLY A 56 -37.92 -1.03 26.36
C GLY A 56 -36.42 -0.92 26.65
N VAL A 57 -36.09 -0.75 27.93
CA VAL A 57 -34.70 -0.70 28.39
C VAL A 57 -34.01 -2.04 28.11
N GLY A 58 -32.82 -2.00 27.50
CA GLY A 58 -32.06 -3.21 27.14
C GLY A 58 -32.46 -3.89 25.82
N ASP A 59 -33.55 -3.45 25.16
CA ASP A 59 -33.89 -3.93 23.82
C ASP A 59 -32.92 -3.39 22.77
N ARG A 60 -32.60 -4.19 21.75
CA ARG A 60 -31.60 -3.82 20.73
C ARG A 60 -32.26 -3.18 19.51
N VAL A 61 -31.69 -2.09 19.05
CA VAL A 61 -32.12 -1.38 17.83
C VAL A 61 -30.91 -1.25 16.89
N ALA A 62 -31.03 -1.77 15.68
CA ALA A 62 -29.95 -1.78 14.70
C ALA A 62 -29.91 -0.46 13.91
N LEU A 63 -28.72 0.07 13.66
CA LEU A 63 -28.51 1.24 12.80
C LEU A 63 -27.56 0.85 11.66
N ILE A 64 -28.00 0.99 10.41
CA ILE A 64 -27.22 0.59 9.23
C ILE A 64 -27.27 1.69 8.19
N GLY A 65 -26.15 2.36 7.98
CA GLY A 65 -26.07 3.42 6.98
C GLY A 65 -24.87 4.33 7.17
N GLU A 66 -24.67 5.16 6.15
CA GLU A 66 -23.63 6.19 6.12
C GLU A 66 -23.86 7.30 7.15
N ASN A 67 -22.84 8.12 7.34
CA ASN A 67 -22.90 9.25 8.25
C ASN A 67 -23.97 10.26 7.83
N HIS A 68 -24.93 10.54 8.72
CA HIS A 68 -25.99 11.48 8.43
C HIS A 68 -26.59 12.06 9.72
N PRO A 69 -27.20 13.26 9.71
CA PRO A 69 -27.98 13.74 10.85
C PRO A 69 -29.04 12.74 11.33
N CYS A 70 -29.75 12.08 10.41
CA CYS A 70 -30.73 11.02 10.77
C CYS A 70 -30.09 9.86 11.54
N TRP A 71 -28.85 9.48 11.22
CA TRP A 71 -28.10 8.46 11.96
C TRP A 71 -27.90 8.92 13.40
N ALA A 72 -27.39 10.14 13.59
CA ALA A 72 -27.11 10.73 14.91
C ALA A 72 -28.39 10.86 15.76
N THR A 73 -29.48 11.34 15.17
CA THR A 73 -30.78 11.47 15.85
C THR A 73 -31.36 10.10 16.22
N SER A 74 -31.28 9.11 15.33
CA SER A 74 -31.74 7.74 15.62
C SER A 74 -30.95 7.15 16.79
N TYR A 75 -29.62 7.30 16.77
CA TYR A 75 -28.72 6.79 17.81
C TYR A 75 -29.05 7.39 19.18
N LEU A 76 -29.16 8.71 19.27
CA LEU A 76 -29.45 9.38 20.54
C LEU A 76 -30.89 9.15 21.00
N GLY A 77 -31.85 8.98 20.07
CA GLY A 77 -33.23 8.58 20.40
C GLY A 77 -33.29 7.19 21.03
N VAL A 78 -32.52 6.23 20.51
CA VAL A 78 -32.37 4.87 21.07
C VAL A 78 -31.78 4.94 22.49
N LEU A 79 -30.69 5.68 22.67
CA LEU A 79 -30.08 5.86 23.99
C LEU A 79 -30.99 6.61 24.97
N TYR A 80 -31.72 7.63 24.53
CA TYR A 80 -32.69 8.35 25.35
C TYR A 80 -33.78 7.40 25.87
N ARG A 81 -34.22 6.45 25.04
CA ARG A 81 -35.19 5.43 25.44
C ARG A 81 -34.63 4.40 26.43
N GLY A 82 -33.31 4.33 26.59
CA GLY A 82 -32.59 3.29 27.34
C GLY A 82 -32.46 1.96 26.59
N ALA A 83 -32.75 1.98 25.29
CA ALA A 83 -32.50 0.84 24.41
C ALA A 83 -31.02 0.79 24.01
N VAL A 84 -30.57 -0.38 23.56
CA VAL A 84 -29.20 -0.65 23.15
C VAL A 84 -29.05 -0.40 21.65
N CYS A 85 -28.21 0.56 21.28
CA CYS A 85 -27.89 0.80 19.88
C CYS A 85 -26.92 -0.27 19.35
N VAL A 86 -27.23 -0.86 18.19
CA VAL A 86 -26.40 -1.83 17.48
C VAL A 86 -25.95 -1.23 16.14
N PRO A 87 -24.88 -0.43 16.12
CA PRO A 87 -24.37 0.15 14.89
C PRO A 87 -23.71 -0.92 14.01
N MET A 88 -24.02 -0.91 12.71
CA MET A 88 -23.46 -1.86 11.73
C MET A 88 -22.95 -1.14 10.48
N ASP A 89 -21.97 -1.76 9.84
CA ASP A 89 -21.40 -1.29 8.58
C ASP A 89 -22.40 -1.53 7.42
N PRO A 90 -22.84 -0.48 6.69
CA PRO A 90 -23.74 -0.64 5.54
C PRO A 90 -23.14 -1.42 4.37
N HIS A 91 -21.81 -1.50 4.31
CA HIS A 91 -21.09 -2.25 3.28
C HIS A 91 -20.66 -3.65 3.74
N GLY A 92 -21.02 -4.05 4.96
CA GLY A 92 -20.78 -5.40 5.46
C GLY A 92 -21.40 -6.49 4.58
N GLU A 93 -20.77 -7.66 4.56
CA GLU A 93 -21.32 -8.83 3.87
C GLU A 93 -22.69 -9.19 4.45
N ILE A 94 -23.64 -9.56 3.58
CA ILE A 94 -25.02 -9.93 3.98
C ILE A 94 -24.98 -10.99 5.09
N GLU A 95 -24.17 -12.03 4.92
CA GLU A 95 -24.01 -13.08 5.94
C GLU A 95 -23.54 -12.53 7.29
N THR A 96 -22.57 -11.62 7.28
CA THR A 96 -22.05 -11.02 8.51
C THR A 96 -23.11 -10.18 9.22
N ILE A 97 -23.85 -9.36 8.47
CA ILE A 97 -24.93 -8.52 9.03
C ILE A 97 -26.08 -9.40 9.54
N THR A 98 -26.47 -10.45 8.80
CA THR A 98 -27.46 -11.44 9.27
C THR A 98 -27.04 -12.05 10.60
N ASN A 99 -25.79 -12.49 10.74
CA ASN A 99 -25.27 -13.03 11.99
C ASN A 99 -25.35 -12.02 13.15
N PHE A 100 -25.15 -10.72 12.88
CA PHE A 100 -25.32 -9.67 13.89
C PHE A 100 -26.77 -9.48 14.31
N PHE A 101 -27.73 -9.60 13.39
CA PHE A 101 -29.16 -9.58 13.71
C PHE A 101 -29.59 -10.81 14.51
N GLU A 102 -29.03 -11.98 14.21
CA GLU A 102 -29.26 -13.22 14.97
C GLU A 102 -28.73 -13.10 16.40
N ASP A 103 -27.47 -12.67 16.58
CA ASP A 103 -26.85 -12.58 17.89
C ASP A 103 -27.48 -11.47 18.75
N SER A 104 -27.65 -10.27 18.18
CA SER A 104 -28.21 -9.11 18.88
C SER A 104 -29.70 -9.24 19.15
N GLU A 105 -30.44 -10.01 18.34
CA GLU A 105 -31.90 -10.09 18.37
C GLU A 105 -32.55 -8.69 18.31
N ALA A 106 -32.02 -7.81 17.45
CA ALA A 106 -32.56 -6.47 17.28
C ALA A 106 -34.05 -6.51 16.91
N LYS A 107 -34.84 -5.64 17.56
CA LYS A 107 -36.30 -5.53 17.42
C LYS A 107 -36.71 -4.61 16.28
N VAL A 108 -35.95 -3.54 16.08
CA VAL A 108 -36.20 -2.49 15.07
C VAL A 108 -34.88 -2.15 14.40
N ALA A 109 -34.92 -1.74 13.13
CA ALA A 109 -33.76 -1.22 12.41
C ALA A 109 -33.99 0.19 11.85
N PHE A 110 -32.96 1.04 11.87
CA PHE A 110 -32.90 2.30 11.15
C PHE A 110 -31.91 2.16 9.98
N LEU A 111 -32.34 2.53 8.77
CA LEU A 111 -31.63 2.22 7.53
C LEU A 111 -31.39 3.48 6.69
N ALA A 112 -30.20 3.58 6.09
CA ALA A 112 -30.00 4.49 4.97
C ALA A 112 -30.76 4.00 3.71
N PRO A 113 -31.20 4.92 2.83
CA PRO A 113 -31.98 4.58 1.63
C PRO A 113 -31.39 3.47 0.74
N ASP A 114 -30.08 3.50 0.55
CA ASP A 114 -29.31 2.60 -0.31
C ASP A 114 -29.18 1.18 0.27
N VAL A 115 -29.41 1.01 1.58
CA VAL A 115 -29.34 -0.28 2.27
C VAL A 115 -30.63 -1.09 2.10
N THR A 116 -31.77 -0.44 1.82
CA THR A 116 -33.11 -1.07 1.78
C THR A 116 -33.20 -2.34 0.93
N LYS A 117 -32.57 -2.36 -0.25
CA LYS A 117 -32.55 -3.55 -1.13
C LYS A 117 -31.82 -4.72 -0.48
N ARG A 118 -30.61 -4.46 0.03
CA ARG A 118 -29.77 -5.48 0.73
C ARG A 118 -30.43 -5.96 2.01
N PHE A 119 -31.24 -5.11 2.65
CA PHE A 119 -31.96 -5.46 3.87
C PHE A 119 -32.99 -6.57 3.64
N HIS A 120 -33.67 -6.60 2.49
CA HIS A 120 -34.55 -7.72 2.16
C HIS A 120 -33.80 -9.04 2.03
N ASP A 121 -32.59 -9.05 1.44
CA ASP A 121 -31.74 -10.24 1.38
C ASP A 121 -31.33 -10.71 2.79
N ILE A 122 -31.09 -9.75 3.71
CA ILE A 122 -30.80 -10.03 5.12
C ILE A 122 -32.01 -10.67 5.81
N GLU A 123 -33.22 -10.12 5.62
CA GLU A 123 -34.47 -10.66 6.19
C GLU A 123 -34.78 -12.07 5.64
N GLU A 124 -34.59 -12.30 4.34
CA GLU A 124 -34.78 -13.61 3.71
C GLU A 124 -33.86 -14.65 4.34
N ARG A 125 -32.57 -14.31 4.51
CA ARG A 125 -31.60 -15.20 5.15
C ARG A 125 -31.88 -15.40 6.63
N LEU A 126 -32.31 -14.36 7.34
CA LEU A 126 -32.67 -14.40 8.75
C LEU A 126 -33.94 -15.24 9.01
N GLY A 127 -34.78 -15.43 7.98
CA GLY A 127 -36.03 -16.17 8.06
C GLY A 127 -37.14 -15.45 8.86
N ARG A 128 -36.98 -14.16 9.14
CA ARG A 128 -37.99 -13.29 9.76
C ARG A 128 -37.83 -11.86 9.27
N SER A 129 -38.96 -11.14 9.23
CA SER A 129 -38.93 -9.70 8.99
C SER A 129 -38.62 -8.92 10.27
N VAL A 130 -37.91 -7.80 10.12
CA VAL A 130 -37.58 -6.86 11.20
C VAL A 130 -38.19 -5.50 10.83
N PRO A 131 -39.06 -4.92 11.67
CA PRO A 131 -39.56 -3.57 11.46
C PRO A 131 -38.42 -2.58 11.22
N ALA A 132 -38.51 -1.81 10.13
CA ALA A 132 -37.42 -0.95 9.71
C ALA A 132 -37.91 0.44 9.29
N VAL A 133 -37.14 1.44 9.70
CA VAL A 133 -37.37 2.87 9.48
C VAL A 133 -36.28 3.38 8.55
N VAL A 134 -36.66 3.98 7.41
CA VAL A 134 -35.72 4.44 6.39
C VAL A 134 -35.55 5.95 6.49
N TRP A 135 -34.29 6.41 6.54
CA TRP A 135 -33.94 7.84 6.50
C TRP A 135 -34.23 8.44 5.14
N ARG A 136 -34.55 9.75 5.07
CA ARG A 136 -34.76 10.47 3.80
C ARG A 136 -35.80 9.81 2.91
N ASN A 137 -36.91 9.37 3.51
CA ASN A 137 -37.97 8.66 2.79
C ASN A 137 -39.32 9.33 3.04
N GLU A 138 -39.95 9.83 1.98
CA GLU A 138 -41.27 10.44 2.11
C GLU A 138 -42.36 9.38 2.30
N GLY A 139 -42.84 9.26 3.54
CA GLY A 139 -43.92 8.38 3.96
C GLY A 139 -43.57 6.90 3.93
N SER A 140 -44.46 6.07 4.48
CA SER A 140 -44.28 4.62 4.49
C SER A 140 -44.37 4.05 3.07
N LYS A 141 -43.28 3.46 2.57
CA LYS A 141 -43.16 2.90 1.21
C LYS A 141 -42.48 1.53 1.25
N ASN A 142 -42.95 0.60 0.42
CA ASN A 142 -42.38 -0.75 0.28
C ASN A 142 -42.26 -1.54 1.60
N GLY A 143 -43.16 -1.31 2.56
CA GLY A 143 -43.16 -1.99 3.85
C GLY A 143 -42.24 -1.37 4.91
N PHE A 144 -41.51 -0.30 4.57
CA PHE A 144 -40.68 0.46 5.51
C PHE A 144 -41.39 1.70 6.03
N GLU A 145 -41.19 2.02 7.31
CA GLU A 145 -41.62 3.28 7.91
C GLU A 145 -40.65 4.43 7.54
N SER A 146 -41.11 5.68 7.65
CA SER A 146 -40.32 6.87 7.35
C SER A 146 -39.71 7.46 8.61
N PHE A 147 -38.42 7.84 8.54
CA PHE A 147 -37.76 8.57 9.61
C PHE A 147 -38.38 9.94 9.84
N GLU A 148 -38.83 10.62 8.78
CA GLU A 148 -39.46 11.93 8.86
C GLU A 148 -40.77 11.84 9.67
N ASP A 149 -41.55 10.77 9.50
CA ASP A 149 -42.76 10.50 10.30
C ASP A 149 -42.40 10.22 11.79
N TRP A 150 -41.35 9.44 12.04
CA TRP A 150 -40.90 9.10 13.40
C TRP A 150 -40.34 10.32 14.14
N SER A 151 -39.49 11.10 13.48
CA SER A 151 -38.84 12.28 14.06
C SER A 151 -39.82 13.42 14.37
N GLN A 152 -41.00 13.41 13.76
CA GLN A 152 -42.08 14.38 14.00
C GLN A 152 -43.22 13.83 14.86
N THR A 153 -43.08 12.63 15.44
CA THR A 153 -44.11 12.04 16.31
C THR A 153 -44.39 12.93 17.52
N GLU A 154 -45.64 13.39 17.64
CA GLU A 154 -46.11 14.17 18.79
C GLU A 154 -46.08 13.32 20.08
N PHE A 155 -45.49 13.88 21.14
CA PHE A 155 -45.41 13.27 22.46
C PHE A 155 -46.04 14.18 23.53
N PRO A 156 -46.65 13.62 24.59
CA PRO A 156 -47.23 14.42 25.65
C PRO A 156 -46.15 15.15 26.45
N ALA A 157 -46.47 16.33 27.02
CA ALA A 157 -45.54 17.09 27.86
C ALA A 157 -44.96 16.25 29.03
N SER A 158 -45.78 15.35 29.59
CA SER A 158 -45.35 14.43 30.64
C SER A 158 -44.21 13.48 30.23
N PHE A 159 -44.09 13.16 28.93
CA PHE A 159 -42.97 12.37 28.42
C PHE A 159 -41.69 13.21 28.33
N ALA A 160 -41.81 14.46 27.88
CA ALA A 160 -40.68 15.39 27.78
C ALA A 160 -40.08 15.77 29.14
N ASP A 161 -40.95 15.88 30.16
CA ASP A 161 -40.59 16.24 31.53
C ASP A 161 -40.08 15.03 32.36
N ALA A 162 -40.29 13.81 31.87
CA ALA A 162 -39.82 12.61 32.54
C ALA A 162 -38.31 12.43 32.37
N GLU A 163 -37.63 12.00 33.43
CA GLU A 163 -36.22 11.62 33.34
C GLU A 163 -36.06 10.37 32.44
N PRO A 164 -35.02 10.34 31.59
CA PRO A 164 -34.70 9.16 30.80
C PRO A 164 -34.55 7.91 31.69
N PRO A 165 -35.05 6.74 31.24
CA PRO A 165 -35.21 5.57 32.11
C PRO A 165 -33.91 4.79 32.40
N ALA A 166 -32.83 5.05 31.67
CA ALA A 166 -31.58 4.30 31.78
C ALA A 166 -30.70 4.80 32.94
N ASN A 167 -30.15 3.85 33.69
CA ASN A 167 -29.14 4.06 34.72
C ASN A 167 -27.72 3.86 34.15
N PRO A 168 -26.66 4.28 34.86
CA PRO A 168 -25.28 4.10 34.40
C PRO A 168 -24.88 2.64 34.12
N GLU A 169 -25.45 1.67 34.84
CA GLU A 169 -25.13 0.25 34.63
C GLU A 169 -25.90 -0.39 33.46
N ASP A 170 -26.91 0.30 32.92
CA ASP A 170 -27.71 -0.21 31.82
C ASP A 170 -26.90 -0.16 30.51
N ASN A 171 -27.10 -1.18 29.68
CA ASN A 171 -26.44 -1.31 28.39
C ASN A 171 -26.90 -0.19 27.45
N ALA A 172 -25.95 0.44 26.76
CA ALA A 172 -26.19 1.52 25.82
C ALA A 172 -25.85 1.12 24.38
N ILE A 173 -24.75 0.41 24.18
CA ILE A 173 -24.21 0.15 22.84
C ILE A 173 -23.70 -1.27 22.74
N LEU A 174 -24.01 -1.95 21.64
CA LEU A 174 -23.44 -3.24 21.27
C LEU A 174 -22.69 -3.10 19.95
N ILE A 175 -21.35 -3.11 20.02
CA ILE A 175 -20.47 -2.92 18.86
C ILE A 175 -19.81 -4.24 18.49
N TYR A 176 -19.99 -4.70 17.26
CA TYR A 176 -19.29 -5.90 16.80
C TYR A 176 -17.88 -5.57 16.32
N THR A 177 -16.88 -6.24 16.89
CA THR A 177 -15.48 -6.15 16.45
C THR A 177 -15.07 -7.42 15.71
N SER A 178 -14.36 -7.27 14.60
CA SER A 178 -13.73 -8.39 13.90
C SER A 178 -12.51 -8.84 14.73
N GLY A 179 -12.71 -9.79 15.63
CA GLY A 179 -11.62 -10.37 16.41
C GLY A 179 -10.59 -11.06 15.52
N THR A 180 -9.33 -11.11 15.96
CA THR A 180 -8.23 -11.84 15.29
C THR A 180 -8.49 -13.34 15.11
N THR A 181 -9.53 -13.86 15.77
CA THR A 181 -9.97 -15.27 15.75
C THR A 181 -11.03 -15.58 14.68
N GLY A 182 -11.40 -14.62 13.83
CA GLY A 182 -12.29 -14.82 12.67
C GLY A 182 -13.81 -14.80 12.96
N LYS A 183 -14.25 -15.01 14.20
CA LYS A 183 -15.64 -14.78 14.63
C LYS A 183 -15.79 -13.39 15.27
N PRO A 184 -16.71 -12.54 14.80
CA PRO A 184 -16.97 -11.24 15.42
C PRO A 184 -17.42 -11.38 16.88
N LYS A 185 -17.04 -10.42 17.72
CA LYS A 185 -17.45 -10.38 19.14
C LYS A 185 -18.23 -9.10 19.40
N GLY A 186 -19.36 -9.20 20.09
CA GLY A 186 -20.16 -8.04 20.51
C GLY A 186 -19.58 -7.42 21.77
N VAL A 187 -18.96 -6.24 21.65
CA VAL A 187 -18.50 -5.40 22.77
C VAL A 187 -19.71 -4.65 23.32
N LEU A 188 -20.03 -4.90 24.59
CA LEU A 188 -21.19 -4.32 25.26
C LEU A 188 -20.76 -3.16 26.17
N LEU A 189 -21.19 -1.94 25.83
CA LEU A 189 -20.90 -0.72 26.59
C LEU A 189 -22.14 -0.24 27.33
N THR A 190 -21.95 0.27 28.54
CA THR A 190 -23.01 0.83 29.37
C THR A 190 -23.11 2.35 29.24
N HIS A 191 -24.21 2.95 29.73
CA HIS A 191 -24.32 4.41 29.82
C HIS A 191 -23.22 5.02 30.69
N GLY A 192 -22.79 4.32 31.74
CA GLY A 192 -21.71 4.72 32.64
C GLY A 192 -20.36 4.73 31.95
N ASN A 193 -20.11 3.80 31.01
CA ASN A 193 -18.90 3.83 30.19
C ASN A 193 -18.83 5.12 29.34
N ILE A 194 -19.93 5.54 28.72
CA ILE A 194 -20.01 6.79 27.93
C ILE A 194 -19.70 8.00 28.81
N THR A 195 -20.30 8.07 30.00
CA THR A 195 -20.06 9.19 30.93
C THR A 195 -18.62 9.20 31.45
N ALA A 196 -18.04 8.03 31.76
CA ALA A 196 -16.65 7.93 32.18
C ALA A 196 -15.67 8.40 31.10
N GLU A 197 -15.93 8.05 29.83
CA GLU A 197 -15.14 8.50 28.69
C GLU A 197 -15.20 10.03 28.51
N LEU A 198 -16.41 10.61 28.59
CA LEU A 198 -16.59 12.07 28.52
C LEU A 198 -15.86 12.81 29.63
N ASP A 199 -15.95 12.31 30.87
CA ASP A 199 -15.24 12.89 32.02
C ASP A 199 -13.72 12.81 31.86
N ALA A 200 -13.23 11.76 31.21
CA ALA A 200 -11.81 11.57 30.94
C ALA A 200 -11.30 12.52 29.86
N ILE A 201 -12.07 12.72 28.79
CA ILE A 201 -11.71 13.63 27.69
C ILE A 201 -11.69 15.09 28.14
N ASP A 202 -12.60 15.49 29.04
CA ASP A 202 -12.67 16.85 29.59
C ASP A 202 -11.36 17.31 30.27
N GLN A 203 -10.48 16.38 30.67
CA GLN A 203 -9.16 16.72 31.22
C GLN A 203 -8.06 16.82 30.17
N VAL A 204 -8.26 16.22 29.00
CA VAL A 204 -7.26 16.16 27.92
C VAL A 204 -7.46 17.29 26.93
N LEU A 205 -8.72 17.61 26.62
CA LEU A 205 -9.11 18.52 25.56
C LEU A 205 -10.01 19.64 26.07
N GLU A 206 -9.67 20.88 25.73
CA GLU A 206 -10.58 22.01 25.88
C GLU A 206 -11.60 21.99 24.72
N PHE A 207 -12.68 21.22 24.88
CA PHE A 207 -13.77 21.16 23.90
C PHE A 207 -15.01 21.88 24.46
N THR A 208 -15.58 22.80 23.69
CA THR A 208 -16.64 23.73 24.12
C THR A 208 -17.79 23.78 23.10
N ASP A 209 -18.67 24.77 23.26
CA ASP A 209 -19.75 25.08 22.34
C ASP A 209 -19.29 25.93 21.14
N LYS A 210 -18.00 26.16 20.95
CA LYS A 210 -17.44 26.93 19.81
C LYS A 210 -16.87 26.03 18.73
N GLU A 211 -16.83 24.73 19.00
CA GLU A 211 -16.25 23.76 18.13
C GLU A 211 -17.15 23.49 16.93
N SER A 212 -16.50 23.31 15.78
CA SER A 212 -17.10 22.81 14.54
C SER A 212 -16.30 21.57 14.12
N VAL A 213 -17.02 20.47 13.94
CA VAL A 213 -16.48 19.15 13.66
C VAL A 213 -16.93 18.70 12.28
N LEU A 214 -16.01 18.17 11.46
CA LEU A 214 -16.35 17.53 10.20
C LEU A 214 -16.35 16.00 10.36
N SER A 215 -17.47 15.37 10.02
CA SER A 215 -17.68 13.93 10.13
C SER A 215 -17.04 13.17 8.97
N LEU A 216 -15.83 12.64 9.17
CA LEU A 216 -15.04 11.98 8.11
C LEU A 216 -14.87 10.46 8.24
N LEU A 217 -14.86 9.92 9.46
CA LEU A 217 -14.76 8.48 9.69
C LEU A 217 -16.16 7.86 9.74
N PRO A 218 -16.35 6.54 9.78
CA PRO A 218 -17.71 5.98 9.91
C PRO A 218 -18.28 6.07 11.34
N LEU A 219 -19.55 6.49 11.48
CA LEU A 219 -20.26 6.62 12.77
C LEU A 219 -20.54 5.29 13.47
N PHE A 220 -20.51 4.16 12.75
CA PHE A 220 -20.65 2.84 13.37
C PHE A 220 -19.43 2.41 14.20
N HIS A 221 -18.35 3.20 14.21
CA HIS A 221 -17.18 3.01 15.08
C HIS A 221 -17.21 3.92 16.31
N VAL A 222 -16.94 3.33 17.49
CA VAL A 222 -16.95 4.05 18.78
C VAL A 222 -16.13 5.34 18.76
N TYR A 223 -14.97 5.34 18.10
CA TYR A 223 -14.07 6.49 18.08
C TYR A 223 -14.74 7.75 17.55
N LEU A 224 -15.56 7.62 16.50
CA LEU A 224 -16.26 8.77 15.95
C LEU A 224 -17.54 9.10 16.73
N GLN A 225 -18.18 8.11 17.36
CA GLN A 225 -19.32 8.34 18.24
C GLN A 225 -18.93 9.27 19.39
N ILE A 226 -17.73 9.12 19.95
CA ILE A 226 -17.19 10.00 20.99
C ILE A 226 -17.24 11.46 20.56
N VAL A 227 -16.66 11.78 19.39
CA VAL A 227 -16.49 13.18 18.97
C VAL A 227 -17.78 13.74 18.38
N ASN A 228 -18.40 13.04 17.43
CA ASN A 228 -19.54 13.58 16.68
C ASN A 228 -20.86 13.51 17.45
N LEU A 229 -20.98 12.60 18.42
CA LEU A 229 -22.25 12.37 19.13
C LEU A 229 -22.11 12.72 20.59
N TRP A 230 -21.17 12.09 21.32
CA TRP A 230 -21.13 12.24 22.77
C TRP A 230 -20.63 13.63 23.16
N LEU A 231 -19.46 14.06 22.68
CA LEU A 231 -18.89 15.37 22.96
C LEU A 231 -19.70 16.48 22.31
N SER A 232 -19.94 16.41 20.99
CA SER A 232 -20.65 17.49 20.30
C SER A 232 -22.05 17.73 20.86
N ALA A 233 -22.82 16.68 21.15
CA ALA A 233 -24.17 16.86 21.66
C ALA A 233 -24.21 17.35 23.12
N THR A 234 -23.27 16.90 23.98
CA THR A 234 -23.22 17.31 25.40
C THR A 234 -22.50 18.64 25.64
N LYS A 235 -21.70 19.13 24.67
CA LYS A 235 -21.01 20.42 24.76
C LYS A 235 -21.62 21.52 23.91
N GLY A 236 -22.50 21.19 22.96
CA GLY A 236 -23.16 22.17 22.09
C GLY A 236 -22.34 22.52 20.84
N ALA A 237 -21.48 21.62 20.36
CA ALA A 237 -20.66 21.84 19.17
C ALA A 237 -21.39 21.47 17.87
N GLU A 238 -21.02 22.13 16.77
CA GLU A 238 -21.61 21.91 15.45
C GLU A 238 -20.95 20.71 14.75
N VAL A 239 -21.75 19.89 14.06
CA VAL A 239 -21.26 18.75 13.28
C VAL A 239 -21.70 18.87 11.82
N TYR A 240 -20.73 18.79 10.92
CA TYR A 240 -20.94 18.81 9.47
C TYR A 240 -20.80 17.40 8.90
N TYR A 241 -21.81 16.97 8.15
CA TYR A 241 -21.86 15.68 7.46
C TYR A 241 -21.64 15.88 5.96
N LEU A 242 -20.76 15.06 5.38
CA LEU A 242 -20.59 14.98 3.93
C LEU A 242 -21.71 14.11 3.33
N GLN A 243 -22.09 14.37 2.08
CA GLN A 243 -23.06 13.51 1.38
C GLN A 243 -22.37 12.23 0.91
N GLU A 244 -21.15 12.37 0.40
CA GLU A 244 -20.25 11.31 -0.04
C GLU A 244 -18.80 11.63 0.32
N LEU A 245 -18.00 10.61 0.65
CA LEU A 245 -16.57 10.80 0.94
C LEU A 245 -15.73 10.89 -0.35
N THR A 246 -15.96 11.91 -1.16
CA THR A 246 -15.17 12.21 -2.37
C THR A 246 -14.13 13.31 -2.12
N PRO A 247 -13.05 13.41 -2.91
CA PRO A 247 -12.07 14.48 -2.76
C PRO A 247 -12.66 15.90 -2.90
N ASP A 248 -13.65 16.07 -3.78
CA ASP A 248 -14.30 17.35 -4.04
C ASP A 248 -15.21 17.76 -2.88
N GLU A 249 -16.04 16.83 -2.38
CA GLU A 249 -16.88 17.08 -1.21
C GLU A 249 -16.07 17.28 0.06
N LEU A 250 -14.99 16.51 0.26
CA LEU A 250 -14.07 16.73 1.36
C LEU A 250 -13.53 18.17 1.31
N SER A 251 -13.04 18.61 0.16
CA SER A 251 -12.51 19.97 -0.01
C SER A 251 -13.56 21.05 0.27
N LYS A 252 -14.80 20.83 -0.19
CA LYS A 252 -15.94 21.71 0.10
C LYS A 252 -16.26 21.73 1.60
N GLY A 253 -16.36 20.57 2.24
CA GLY A 253 -16.63 20.42 3.66
C GLY A 253 -15.57 21.05 4.55
N LEU A 254 -14.28 20.95 4.20
CA LEU A 254 -13.18 21.63 4.91
C LEU A 254 -13.38 23.17 4.89
N LEU A 255 -13.80 23.73 3.76
CA LEU A 255 -13.96 25.18 3.60
C LEU A 255 -15.27 25.72 4.20
N GLU A 256 -16.36 24.97 4.08
CA GLU A 256 -17.68 25.33 4.58
C GLU A 256 -17.76 25.22 6.10
N SER A 257 -17.33 24.09 6.67
CA SER A 257 -17.36 23.86 8.12
C SER A 257 -16.43 24.80 8.89
N LYS A 258 -15.36 25.28 8.23
CA LYS A 258 -14.21 25.95 8.86
C LYS A 258 -13.84 25.25 10.17
N MET A 259 -13.72 23.92 10.11
CA MET A 259 -13.62 23.07 11.29
C MET A 259 -12.56 23.61 12.26
N SER A 260 -12.86 23.51 13.55
CA SER A 260 -11.89 23.79 14.60
C SER A 260 -11.36 22.52 15.26
N CYS A 261 -12.09 21.40 15.14
CA CYS A 261 -11.72 20.10 15.64
C CYS A 261 -11.77 19.03 14.52
N LEU A 262 -10.72 18.21 14.43
CA LEU A 262 -10.64 17.08 13.51
C LEU A 262 -10.28 15.79 14.25
N ALA A 263 -11.21 14.83 14.28
CA ALA A 263 -10.94 13.45 14.66
C ALA A 263 -10.56 12.64 13.42
N SER A 264 -9.41 11.97 13.44
CA SER A 264 -8.90 11.28 12.27
C SER A 264 -8.03 10.07 12.59
N VAL A 265 -7.59 9.37 11.54
CA VAL A 265 -6.65 8.24 11.63
C VAL A 265 -5.34 8.60 10.93
N PRO A 266 -4.20 7.98 11.31
CA PRO A 266 -2.89 8.27 10.72
C PRO A 266 -2.86 8.30 9.19
N ARG A 267 -3.59 7.38 8.52
CA ARG A 267 -3.66 7.33 7.05
C ARG A 267 -4.12 8.64 6.41
N LEU A 268 -5.07 9.36 7.03
CA LEU A 268 -5.53 10.63 6.47
C LEU A 268 -4.45 11.71 6.60
N TRP A 269 -3.72 11.74 7.72
CA TRP A 269 -2.57 12.62 7.91
C TRP A 269 -1.44 12.33 6.90
N TYR A 270 -1.20 11.07 6.57
CA TYR A 270 -0.22 10.70 5.53
C TYR A 270 -0.63 11.22 4.15
N LEU A 271 -1.91 11.14 3.80
CA LEU A 271 -2.43 11.71 2.55
C LEU A 271 -2.29 13.23 2.51
N PHE A 272 -2.58 13.92 3.62
CA PHE A 272 -2.38 15.36 3.71
C PHE A 272 -0.90 15.74 3.63
N HIS A 273 -0.04 15.02 4.33
CA HIS A 273 1.41 15.22 4.29
C HIS A 273 1.93 15.07 2.86
N LYS A 274 1.65 13.94 2.20
CA LYS A 274 2.03 13.68 0.81
C LYS A 274 1.57 14.82 -0.12
N LYS A 275 0.29 15.21 -0.07
CA LYS A 275 -0.24 16.29 -0.90
C LYS A 275 0.48 17.63 -0.67
N ILE A 276 0.76 17.99 0.58
CA ILE A 276 1.45 19.24 0.94
C ILE A 276 2.89 19.21 0.42
N PHE A 277 3.63 18.14 0.69
CA PHE A 277 5.04 18.04 0.36
C PHE A 277 5.28 17.82 -1.14
N ASP A 278 4.42 17.07 -1.84
CA ASP A 278 4.47 16.94 -3.30
C ASP A 278 4.22 18.29 -3.98
N ALA A 279 3.27 19.09 -3.49
CA ALA A 279 3.01 20.42 -4.00
C ALA A 279 4.20 21.38 -3.82
N VAL A 280 5.00 21.21 -2.76
CA VAL A 280 6.24 21.94 -2.52
C VAL A 280 7.38 21.42 -3.39
N GLU A 281 7.50 20.10 -3.54
CA GLU A 281 8.52 19.46 -4.37
C GLU A 281 8.32 19.73 -5.87
N ALA A 282 7.10 20.03 -6.29
CA ALA A 282 6.80 20.52 -7.64
C ALA A 282 7.30 21.97 -7.90
N GLN A 283 7.68 22.72 -6.87
CA GLN A 283 8.17 24.11 -7.00
C GLN A 283 9.68 24.18 -7.27
N GLY A 284 10.18 25.35 -7.68
CA GLY A 284 11.62 25.58 -7.87
C GLY A 284 12.43 25.53 -6.55
N SER A 285 13.73 25.25 -6.63
CA SER A 285 14.63 25.04 -5.48
C SER A 285 14.66 26.17 -4.45
N VAL A 286 14.40 27.41 -4.88
CA VAL A 286 14.31 28.58 -3.98
C VAL A 286 13.12 28.45 -3.03
N VAL A 287 11.95 28.06 -3.55
CA VAL A 287 10.73 27.87 -2.76
C VAL A 287 10.91 26.71 -1.79
N LYS A 288 11.48 25.60 -2.24
CA LYS A 288 11.79 24.44 -1.36
C LYS A 288 12.69 24.83 -0.19
N THR A 289 13.74 25.59 -0.47
CA THR A 289 14.70 26.05 0.55
C THR A 289 14.04 27.00 1.54
N LEU A 290 13.22 27.94 1.05
CA LEU A 290 12.45 28.85 1.90
C LEU A 290 11.47 28.08 2.80
N PHE A 291 10.72 27.14 2.24
CA PHE A 291 9.75 26.31 2.97
C PHE A 291 10.42 25.52 4.10
N ARG A 292 11.53 24.82 3.80
CA ARG A 292 12.32 24.09 4.81
C ARG A 292 12.92 25.03 5.86
N GLY A 293 13.32 26.24 5.46
CA GLY A 293 13.76 27.29 6.37
C GLY A 293 12.66 27.76 7.34
N MET A 294 11.44 27.96 6.82
CA MET A 294 10.27 28.33 7.63
C MET A 294 9.88 27.21 8.61
N LEU A 295 9.94 25.93 8.20
CA LEU A 295 9.67 24.79 9.08
C LEU A 295 10.63 24.75 10.26
N ARG A 296 11.94 24.93 9.99
CA ARG A 296 12.98 24.99 11.03
C ARG A 296 12.77 26.17 11.97
N LEU A 297 12.44 27.34 11.42
CA LEU A 297 12.17 28.55 12.19
C LEU A 297 10.99 28.34 13.13
N ASN A 298 9.85 27.86 12.63
CA ASN A 298 8.66 27.65 13.45
C ASN A 298 8.87 26.54 14.49
N GLY A 299 9.54 25.45 14.13
CA GLY A 299 9.93 24.40 15.08
C GLY A 299 10.76 24.99 16.23
N PHE A 300 11.84 25.71 15.91
CA PHE A 300 12.67 26.37 16.91
C PHE A 300 11.89 27.36 17.79
N THR A 301 11.00 28.18 17.22
CA THR A 301 10.24 29.14 18.04
C THR A 301 9.22 28.46 18.96
N ARG A 302 8.65 27.32 18.52
CA ARG A 302 7.71 26.54 19.33
C ARG A 302 8.44 25.80 20.45
N ASP A 303 9.54 25.11 20.14
CA ASP A 303 10.26 24.27 21.11
C ASP A 303 10.91 25.09 22.23
N TYR A 304 11.46 26.28 21.91
CA TYR A 304 12.23 27.08 22.88
C TYR A 304 11.45 28.23 23.51
N PHE A 305 10.46 28.80 22.81
CA PHE A 305 9.70 29.97 23.29
C PHE A 305 8.20 29.69 23.44
N GLY A 306 7.71 28.51 23.07
CA GLY A 306 6.28 28.19 23.07
C GLY A 306 5.46 28.98 22.03
N LEU A 307 6.13 29.65 21.07
CA LEU A 307 5.47 30.54 20.11
C LEU A 307 5.17 29.82 18.79
N ASN A 308 3.88 29.62 18.49
CA ASN A 308 3.41 29.05 17.23
C ASN A 308 3.20 30.13 16.15
N LEU A 309 4.15 30.25 15.22
CA LEU A 309 4.06 31.13 14.05
C LEU A 309 3.45 30.43 12.82
N GLY A 310 3.17 29.13 12.91
CA GLY A 310 2.83 28.29 11.76
C GLY A 310 1.59 28.73 11.01
N LYS A 311 0.53 29.16 11.72
CA LYS A 311 -0.70 29.67 11.09
C LYS A 311 -0.46 30.88 10.17
N LYS A 312 0.56 31.70 10.47
CA LYS A 312 0.96 32.85 9.63
C LYS A 312 1.92 32.43 8.52
N LEU A 313 2.96 31.65 8.86
CA LEU A 313 3.99 31.23 7.90
C LEU A 313 3.45 30.29 6.82
N PHE A 314 2.50 29.43 7.20
CA PHE A 314 1.91 28.40 6.35
C PHE A 314 0.42 28.67 6.09
N LYS A 315 0.04 29.94 5.97
CA LYS A 315 -1.37 30.35 5.79
C LYS A 315 -2.09 29.55 4.70
N LYS A 316 -1.47 29.32 3.54
CA LYS A 316 -2.08 28.51 2.46
C LYS A 316 -2.39 27.07 2.88
N VAL A 317 -1.53 26.46 3.69
CA VAL A 317 -1.75 25.11 4.23
C VAL A 317 -2.88 25.16 5.24
N HIS A 318 -2.89 26.12 6.17
CA HIS A 318 -3.98 26.24 7.15
C HIS A 318 -5.33 26.53 6.48
N ASP A 319 -5.36 27.39 5.47
CA ASP A 319 -6.56 27.74 4.71
C ASP A 319 -7.15 26.53 3.96
N SER A 320 -6.33 25.55 3.53
CA SER A 320 -6.85 24.33 2.91
C SER A 320 -7.58 23.41 3.90
N PHE A 321 -7.40 23.61 5.22
CA PHE A 321 -8.18 22.96 6.28
C PHE A 321 -9.29 23.88 6.84
N GLY A 322 -9.70 24.92 6.09
CA GLY A 322 -10.70 25.90 6.53
C GLY A 322 -10.15 27.02 7.42
N GLY A 323 -8.85 27.02 7.74
CA GLY A 323 -8.15 28.12 8.42
C GLY A 323 -8.41 28.24 9.93
N ASN A 324 -9.26 27.40 10.52
CA ASN A 324 -9.63 27.47 11.94
C ASN A 324 -9.28 26.21 12.75
N LEU A 325 -8.67 25.20 12.13
CA LEU A 325 -8.29 23.96 12.81
C LEU A 325 -7.31 24.26 13.96
N GLY A 326 -7.80 24.11 15.19
CA GLY A 326 -7.03 24.34 16.42
C GLY A 326 -6.70 23.05 17.14
N LEU A 327 -7.59 22.06 17.05
CA LEU A 327 -7.48 20.77 17.70
C LEU A 327 -7.56 19.65 16.66
N ALA A 328 -6.53 18.81 16.60
CA ALA A 328 -6.56 17.59 15.82
C ALA A 328 -6.29 16.41 16.75
N VAL A 329 -7.06 15.34 16.59
CA VAL A 329 -6.89 14.08 17.33
C VAL A 329 -6.67 12.97 16.32
N THR A 330 -5.69 12.10 16.59
CA THR A 330 -5.45 10.89 15.81
C THR A 330 -5.41 9.65 16.70
N ALA A 331 -6.09 8.60 16.28
CA ALA A 331 -6.16 7.32 16.98
C ALA A 331 -6.36 6.15 16.01
N GLY A 332 -6.40 4.93 16.56
CA GLY A 332 -6.78 3.71 15.84
C GLY A 332 -5.62 2.90 15.24
N SER A 333 -4.45 3.52 15.05
CA SER A 333 -3.18 2.86 14.69
C SER A 333 -1.99 3.71 15.14
N ARG A 334 -0.77 3.16 15.05
CA ARG A 334 0.47 3.92 15.28
C ARG A 334 0.59 5.10 14.30
N PHE A 335 1.07 6.24 14.79
CA PHE A 335 1.29 7.44 14.00
C PHE A 335 2.80 7.67 13.77
N ASP A 336 3.19 7.88 12.51
CA ASP A 336 4.59 8.10 12.12
C ASP A 336 5.15 9.40 12.73
N GLU A 337 6.33 9.29 13.33
CA GLU A 337 6.97 10.36 14.07
C GLU A 337 7.43 11.51 13.17
N ASP A 338 7.93 11.21 11.96
CA ASP A 338 8.39 12.22 11.02
C ASP A 338 7.21 13.07 10.53
N VAL A 339 6.09 12.41 10.21
CA VAL A 339 4.85 13.09 9.81
C VAL A 339 4.32 13.96 10.95
N ALA A 340 4.30 13.44 12.18
CA ALA A 340 3.88 14.20 13.35
C ALA A 340 4.75 15.45 13.58
N ILE A 341 6.07 15.32 13.48
CA ILE A 341 7.03 16.43 13.61
C ILE A 341 6.80 17.48 12.51
N ASP A 342 6.59 17.05 11.27
CA ASP A 342 6.34 17.96 10.16
C ASP A 342 5.04 18.76 10.35
N PHE A 343 3.96 18.12 10.79
CA PHE A 343 2.71 18.84 11.10
C PHE A 343 2.86 19.78 12.31
N TYR A 344 3.59 19.37 13.35
CA TYR A 344 3.94 20.24 14.46
C TYR A 344 4.68 21.50 13.98
N ARG A 345 5.66 21.33 13.08
CA ARG A 345 6.41 22.44 12.46
C ARG A 345 5.58 23.27 11.49
N LEU A 346 4.56 22.71 10.85
CA LEU A 346 3.55 23.46 10.09
C LEU A 346 2.60 24.26 11.00
N GLY A 347 2.65 24.01 12.31
CA GLY A 347 1.91 24.75 13.33
C GLY A 347 0.60 24.11 13.75
N PHE A 348 0.37 22.84 13.41
CA PHE A 348 -0.75 22.06 13.90
C PHE A 348 -0.40 21.39 15.24
N ASN A 349 -1.41 21.16 16.07
CA ASN A 349 -1.30 20.36 17.28
C ASN A 349 -2.13 19.09 17.07
N ILE A 350 -1.46 17.97 16.82
CA ILE A 350 -2.10 16.67 16.63
C ILE A 350 -1.90 15.85 17.90
N VAL A 351 -2.95 15.70 18.68
CA VAL A 351 -3.00 14.85 19.87
C VAL A 351 -3.20 13.40 19.43
N GLN A 352 -2.45 12.50 20.05
CA GLN A 352 -2.55 11.06 19.87
C GLN A 352 -3.33 10.45 21.03
N GLY A 353 -4.27 9.55 20.73
CA GLY A 353 -5.03 8.78 21.72
C GLY A 353 -4.95 7.28 21.45
N TYR A 354 -4.97 6.48 22.51
CA TYR A 354 -4.97 5.02 22.44
C TYR A 354 -6.07 4.42 23.28
N GLY A 355 -6.74 3.44 22.70
CA GLY A 355 -7.66 2.54 23.35
C GLY A 355 -8.39 1.68 22.32
N LEU A 356 -9.37 0.93 22.80
CA LEU A 356 -10.08 -0.11 22.08
C LEU A 356 -11.59 0.11 22.20
N SER A 357 -12.37 -0.64 21.42
CA SER A 357 -13.82 -0.68 21.63
C SER A 357 -14.15 -1.15 23.05
N GLU A 358 -13.41 -2.13 23.56
CA GLU A 358 -13.50 -2.66 24.92
C GLU A 358 -13.11 -1.65 26.02
N THR A 359 -12.51 -0.51 25.66
CA THR A 359 -12.23 0.59 26.59
C THR A 359 -13.08 1.82 26.29
N SER A 360 -14.19 1.65 25.55
CA SER A 360 -15.16 2.70 25.21
C SER A 360 -14.61 3.88 24.42
N GLY A 361 -13.40 3.74 23.88
CA GLY A 361 -12.65 4.87 23.36
C GLY A 361 -11.20 4.86 23.80
N ALA A 362 -10.73 6.00 24.30
CA ALA A 362 -9.35 6.24 24.70
C ALA A 362 -9.12 5.95 26.19
N ALA A 363 -8.14 5.10 26.48
CA ALA A 363 -7.61 4.89 27.83
C ALA A 363 -6.41 5.80 28.13
N THR A 364 -5.64 6.16 27.10
CA THR A 364 -4.52 7.09 27.20
C THR A 364 -4.60 8.16 26.12
N ALA A 365 -4.08 9.35 26.43
CA ALA A 365 -3.93 10.41 25.45
C ALA A 365 -2.76 11.32 25.76
N THR A 366 -2.21 11.93 24.71
CA THR A 366 -1.29 13.07 24.84
C THR A 366 -2.08 14.33 25.13
N TYR A 367 -1.45 15.33 25.76
CA TYR A 367 -2.09 16.60 26.10
C TYR A 367 -1.57 17.69 25.17
N ALA A 368 -2.32 18.77 24.97
CA ALA A 368 -1.89 19.85 24.08
C ALA A 368 -0.57 20.51 24.54
N ASP A 369 -0.30 20.52 25.85
CA ASP A 369 0.90 21.02 26.50
C ASP A 369 1.96 19.94 26.79
N ASP A 370 1.57 18.65 26.80
CA ASP A 370 2.45 17.48 26.93
C ASP A 370 2.21 16.50 25.76
N ASN A 371 2.58 16.94 24.56
CA ASN A 371 2.42 16.17 23.32
C ASN A 371 3.74 15.55 22.88
N ARG A 372 4.03 14.34 23.37
CA ARG A 372 5.22 13.58 22.97
C ARG A 372 4.98 12.83 21.66
N VAL A 373 5.76 13.19 20.66
CA VAL A 373 5.78 12.48 19.36
C VAL A 373 6.07 10.99 19.57
N GLY A 374 5.33 10.13 18.88
CA GLY A 374 5.44 8.68 18.95
C GLY A 374 4.78 8.02 20.17
N SER A 375 4.44 8.80 21.20
CA SER A 375 3.71 8.32 22.37
C SER A 375 2.20 8.41 22.17
N VAL A 376 1.47 7.47 22.77
CA VAL A 376 0.01 7.54 22.94
C VAL A 376 -0.40 8.23 24.24
N GLY A 377 0.56 8.87 24.91
CA GLY A 377 0.37 9.72 26.08
C GLY A 377 0.26 8.97 27.39
N LYS A 378 -0.41 9.60 28.35
CA LYS A 378 -0.55 9.11 29.72
C LYS A 378 -1.96 8.55 29.95
N PRO A 379 -2.15 7.68 30.97
CA PRO A 379 -3.49 7.28 31.40
C PRO A 379 -4.38 8.48 31.66
N MET A 380 -5.59 8.47 31.08
CA MET A 380 -6.58 9.52 31.26
C MET A 380 -7.28 9.38 32.63
N LEU A 381 -8.12 10.35 33.00
CA LEU A 381 -8.85 10.30 34.27
C LEU A 381 -9.63 8.99 34.40
N GLY A 382 -9.46 8.31 35.54
CA GLY A 382 -10.15 7.05 35.81
C GLY A 382 -9.57 5.82 35.12
N ALA A 383 -8.54 5.98 34.28
CA ALA A 383 -7.81 4.88 33.67
C ALA A 383 -6.54 4.58 34.47
N GLU A 384 -6.36 3.32 34.82
CA GLU A 384 -5.11 2.76 35.30
C GLU A 384 -4.51 1.89 34.19
N VAL A 385 -3.22 2.06 33.91
CA VAL A 385 -2.51 1.28 32.90
C VAL A 385 -1.21 0.75 33.48
N LYS A 386 -0.93 -0.54 33.26
CA LYS A 386 0.33 -1.20 33.63
C LYS A 386 0.80 -2.14 32.51
N LEU A 387 2.04 -2.60 32.60
CA LEU A 387 2.59 -3.61 31.70
C LEU A 387 2.66 -4.96 32.43
N ASP A 388 2.16 -6.02 31.79
CA ASP A 388 2.30 -7.41 32.24
C ASP A 388 3.68 -7.93 31.84
N GLU A 389 4.42 -8.49 32.82
CA GLU A 389 5.72 -9.16 32.64
C GLU A 389 6.67 -8.49 31.62
N PRO A 390 7.07 -7.21 31.81
CA PRO A 390 7.93 -6.52 30.86
C PRO A 390 9.29 -7.21 30.72
N ASP A 391 9.77 -7.30 29.49
CA ASP A 391 11.04 -7.94 29.13
C ASP A 391 12.27 -7.08 29.51
N GLU A 392 13.46 -7.51 29.08
CA GLU A 392 14.71 -6.77 29.31
C GLU A 392 14.73 -5.36 28.69
N ASN A 393 13.89 -5.11 27.69
CA ASN A 393 13.72 -3.81 27.03
C ASN A 393 12.63 -2.95 27.67
N GLY A 394 11.94 -3.47 28.70
CA GLY A 394 10.82 -2.81 29.36
C GLY A 394 9.51 -2.90 28.58
N GLU A 395 9.40 -3.85 27.64
CA GLU A 395 8.23 -4.05 26.79
C GLU A 395 7.37 -5.20 27.33
N GLY A 396 6.06 -4.95 27.51
CA GLY A 396 5.11 -5.93 28.06
C GLY A 396 3.69 -5.70 27.56
N GLU A 397 2.78 -6.65 27.83
CA GLU A 397 1.37 -6.50 27.43
C GLU A 397 0.72 -5.35 28.20
N VAL A 398 0.01 -4.48 27.50
CA VAL A 398 -0.70 -3.35 28.11
C VAL A 398 -1.98 -3.85 28.78
N LEU A 399 -2.03 -3.68 30.10
CA LEU A 399 -3.19 -4.00 30.92
C LEU A 399 -3.90 -2.71 31.33
N ILE A 400 -5.22 -2.67 31.20
CA ILE A 400 -6.04 -1.48 31.45
C ILE A 400 -7.11 -1.80 32.48
N ARG A 401 -7.35 -0.89 33.42
CA ARG A 401 -8.44 -0.96 34.38
C ARG A 401 -9.07 0.41 34.57
N GLY A 402 -10.39 0.50 34.64
CA GLY A 402 -11.08 1.75 34.86
C GLY A 402 -12.55 1.69 34.45
N SER A 403 -13.31 2.75 34.75
CA SER A 403 -14.75 2.82 34.47
C SER A 403 -15.09 2.87 32.98
N MET A 404 -14.13 3.17 32.10
CA MET A 404 -14.28 3.09 30.65
C MET A 404 -14.15 1.67 30.09
N VAL A 405 -13.66 0.71 30.88
CA VAL A 405 -13.53 -0.68 30.44
C VAL A 405 -14.92 -1.32 30.41
N PHE A 406 -15.24 -1.99 29.31
CA PHE A 406 -16.47 -2.75 29.13
C PHE A 406 -16.65 -3.84 30.20
N GLN A 407 -17.87 -4.32 30.40
CA GLN A 407 -18.14 -5.39 31.37
C GLN A 407 -17.95 -6.81 30.79
N GLY A 408 -17.81 -6.92 29.46
CA GLY A 408 -17.57 -8.18 28.78
C GLY A 408 -18.17 -8.24 27.38
N TYR A 409 -17.93 -9.36 26.71
CA TYR A 409 -18.51 -9.67 25.41
C TYR A 409 -19.93 -10.21 25.56
N TYR A 410 -20.84 -9.70 24.74
CA TYR A 410 -22.24 -10.11 24.70
C TYR A 410 -22.38 -11.61 24.39
N LYS A 411 -23.20 -12.30 25.19
CA LYS A 411 -23.46 -13.76 25.10
C LYS A 411 -22.20 -14.65 25.01
N ASN A 412 -21.03 -14.17 25.45
CA ASN A 412 -19.77 -14.90 25.29
C ASN A 412 -18.92 -14.91 26.59
N PRO A 413 -19.33 -15.69 27.61
CA PRO A 413 -18.66 -15.72 28.91
C PRO A 413 -17.22 -16.25 28.84
N GLU A 414 -16.92 -17.15 27.89
CA GLU A 414 -15.56 -17.67 27.70
C GLU A 414 -14.61 -16.59 27.21
N ALA A 415 -15.00 -15.85 26.17
CA ALA A 415 -14.19 -14.74 25.66
C ALA A 415 -14.08 -13.61 26.70
N THR A 416 -15.14 -13.34 27.47
CA THR A 416 -15.12 -12.37 28.56
C THR A 416 -14.09 -12.77 29.61
N LYS A 417 -14.16 -14.02 30.12
CA LYS A 417 -13.19 -14.49 31.11
C LYS A 417 -11.75 -14.44 30.58
N ALA A 418 -11.52 -14.76 29.31
CA ALA A 418 -10.19 -14.71 28.70
C ALA A 418 -9.66 -13.28 28.48
N ALA A 419 -10.55 -12.28 28.42
CA ALA A 419 -10.16 -10.88 28.24
C ALA A 419 -9.68 -10.21 29.52
N PHE A 420 -9.94 -10.82 30.69
CA PHE A 420 -9.55 -10.27 31.98
C PHE A 420 -8.57 -11.19 32.72
N THR A 421 -7.64 -10.58 33.45
CA THR A 421 -6.82 -11.27 34.45
C THR A 421 -7.66 -11.63 35.68
N GLU A 422 -7.16 -12.55 36.52
CA GLU A 422 -7.84 -12.95 37.76
C GLU A 422 -8.02 -11.76 38.75
N ASP A 423 -7.11 -10.77 38.71
CA ASP A 423 -7.15 -9.54 39.50
C ASP A 423 -7.92 -8.38 38.82
N GLY A 424 -8.64 -8.64 37.71
CA GLY A 424 -9.61 -7.72 37.13
C GLY A 424 -9.04 -6.67 36.16
N TRP A 425 -7.87 -6.91 35.57
CA TRP A 425 -7.31 -6.07 34.51
C TRP A 425 -7.72 -6.57 33.13
N PHE A 426 -8.12 -5.67 32.25
CA PHE A 426 -8.38 -5.98 30.85
C PHE A 426 -7.06 -6.15 30.09
N ARG A 427 -6.95 -7.25 29.35
CA ARG A 427 -5.84 -7.56 28.45
C ARG A 427 -6.09 -6.91 27.09
N SER A 428 -5.34 -5.88 26.74
CA SER A 428 -5.52 -5.21 25.45
C SER A 428 -5.06 -6.05 24.26
N GLY A 429 -4.13 -6.99 24.49
CA GLY A 429 -3.42 -7.72 23.44
C GLY A 429 -2.38 -6.89 22.67
N ASP A 430 -2.18 -5.63 23.06
CA ASP A 430 -1.15 -4.75 22.50
C ASP A 430 0.07 -4.72 23.45
N ILE A 431 1.28 -4.64 22.90
CA ILE A 431 2.54 -4.53 23.64
C ILE A 431 2.94 -3.05 23.69
N GLY A 432 3.38 -2.60 24.86
CA GLY A 432 3.84 -1.24 25.06
C GLY A 432 4.99 -1.12 26.04
N LYS A 433 5.53 0.10 26.13
CA LYS A 433 6.54 0.50 27.12
C LYS A 433 6.27 1.88 27.65
N PHE A 434 6.65 2.12 28.90
CA PHE A 434 6.61 3.44 29.50
C PHE A 434 7.96 4.13 29.42
N ASP A 435 7.95 5.44 29.14
CA ASP A 435 9.12 6.26 29.42
C ASP A 435 9.20 6.67 30.90
N LYS A 436 10.31 7.31 31.27
CA LYS A 436 10.58 7.79 32.63
C LYS A 436 9.55 8.81 33.15
N ASP A 437 8.81 9.46 32.26
CA ASP A 437 7.84 10.52 32.57
C ASP A 437 6.40 9.98 32.52
N GLY A 438 6.21 8.66 32.38
CA GLY A 438 4.92 7.97 32.42
C GLY A 438 4.18 7.92 31.09
N HIS A 439 4.81 8.26 29.97
CA HIS A 439 4.20 8.18 28.65
C HIS A 439 4.26 6.76 28.10
N LEU A 440 3.12 6.26 27.61
CA LEU A 440 3.00 4.96 26.98
C LEU A 440 3.38 5.06 25.49
N TYR A 441 4.16 4.09 25.04
CA TYR A 441 4.49 3.87 23.63
C TYR A 441 3.98 2.48 23.25
N ILE A 442 3.17 2.39 22.20
CA ILE A 442 2.72 1.11 21.65
C ILE A 442 3.78 0.62 20.66
N VAL A 443 4.30 -0.58 20.90
CA VAL A 443 5.37 -1.18 20.08
C VAL A 443 4.83 -2.26 19.13
N GLY A 444 3.65 -2.83 19.40
CA GLY A 444 3.00 -3.74 18.46
C GLY A 444 1.87 -4.54 19.12
N ARG A 445 1.50 -5.68 18.52
CA ARG A 445 0.47 -6.59 19.05
C ARG A 445 1.05 -7.92 19.47
N ALA A 446 0.68 -8.40 20.66
CA ALA A 446 1.17 -9.65 21.23
C ALA A 446 0.98 -10.86 20.28
N LYS A 447 -0.11 -10.87 19.51
CA LYS A 447 -0.45 -11.95 18.56
C LYS A 447 0.17 -11.79 17.16
N ASP A 448 0.59 -10.59 16.80
CA ASP A 448 1.13 -10.29 15.46
C ASP A 448 2.66 -10.13 15.48
N VAL A 449 3.30 -10.26 16.65
CA VAL A 449 4.76 -10.33 16.76
C VAL A 449 5.25 -11.56 16.01
N ILE A 450 6.09 -11.32 15.01
CA ILE A 450 6.81 -12.36 14.29
C ILE A 450 8.08 -12.67 15.08
N VAL A 451 8.20 -13.90 15.56
CA VAL A 451 9.39 -14.33 16.32
C VAL A 451 10.34 -15.04 15.37
N LEU A 452 11.45 -14.40 15.05
CA LEU A 452 12.44 -14.98 14.15
C LEU A 452 13.21 -16.13 14.81
N PRO A 453 13.84 -17.04 14.03
CA PRO A 453 14.69 -18.12 14.57
C PRO A 453 15.85 -17.62 15.45
N SER A 454 16.23 -16.36 15.29
CA SER A 454 17.23 -15.68 16.13
C SER A 454 16.74 -15.34 17.54
N GLY A 455 15.45 -15.55 17.82
CA GLY A 455 14.78 -15.13 19.06
C GLY A 455 14.45 -13.64 19.11
N LYS A 456 14.57 -12.92 17.99
CA LYS A 456 14.21 -11.51 17.88
C LYS A 456 12.74 -11.35 17.49
N ASN A 457 12.05 -10.46 18.20
CA ASN A 457 10.69 -10.05 17.90
C ASN A 457 10.71 -9.01 16.77
N VAL A 458 9.85 -9.21 15.78
CA VAL A 458 9.62 -8.27 14.68
C VAL A 458 8.17 -7.84 14.71
N HIS A 459 7.96 -6.52 14.68
CA HIS A 459 6.64 -5.91 14.62
C HIS A 459 6.32 -5.55 13.17
N PRO A 460 5.42 -6.28 12.48
CA PRO A 460 5.17 -6.07 11.06
C PRO A 460 4.64 -4.68 10.73
N GLU A 461 3.87 -4.06 11.63
CA GLU A 461 3.33 -2.70 11.45
C GLU A 461 4.42 -1.63 11.32
N ASP A 462 5.52 -1.77 12.05
CA ASP A 462 6.65 -0.84 11.99
C ASP A 462 7.33 -0.92 10.63
N LEU A 463 7.50 -2.14 10.12
CA LEU A 463 8.03 -2.40 8.80
C LEU A 463 7.09 -1.85 7.71
N GLU A 464 5.79 -2.08 7.84
CA GLU A 464 4.80 -1.57 6.90
C GLU A 464 4.81 -0.04 6.82
N VAL A 465 4.89 0.67 7.95
CA VAL A 465 5.02 2.13 7.99
C VAL A 465 6.31 2.59 7.31
N HIS A 466 7.43 1.93 7.61
CA HIS A 466 8.73 2.23 7.00
C HIS A 466 8.72 2.06 5.48
N TYR A 467 8.27 0.89 4.99
CA TYR A 467 8.21 0.58 3.57
C TYR A 467 7.15 1.39 2.82
N SER A 468 6.09 1.85 3.48
CA SER A 468 5.07 2.75 2.90
C SER A 468 5.63 4.13 2.54
N LYS A 469 6.83 4.50 3.02
CA LYS A 469 7.53 5.72 2.57
C LYS A 469 7.95 5.65 1.09
N CYS A 470 8.01 4.45 0.50
CA CYS A 470 8.31 4.25 -0.92
C CYS A 470 7.17 4.78 -1.81
N PRO A 471 7.42 5.74 -2.72
CA PRO A 471 6.37 6.26 -3.61
C PRO A 471 5.77 5.24 -4.58
N ILE A 472 6.49 4.15 -4.88
CA ILE A 472 6.02 3.08 -5.76
C ILE A 472 5.03 2.15 -5.04
N VAL A 473 5.03 2.14 -3.70
CA VAL A 473 4.12 1.31 -2.90
C VAL A 473 2.80 2.04 -2.68
N GLY A 474 1.71 1.46 -3.17
CA GLY A 474 0.35 1.90 -2.84
C GLY A 474 -0.11 1.31 -1.51
N GLU A 475 0.07 0.00 -1.32
CA GLU A 475 -0.18 -0.69 -0.05
C GLU A 475 0.89 -1.76 0.22
N ILE A 476 1.20 -2.01 1.50
CA ILE A 476 2.07 -3.11 1.94
C ILE A 476 1.52 -3.79 3.20
N CYS A 477 1.71 -5.11 3.29
CA CYS A 477 1.47 -5.93 4.48
C CYS A 477 2.70 -6.82 4.71
N VAL A 478 3.23 -6.84 5.92
CA VAL A 478 4.37 -7.70 6.29
C VAL A 478 3.86 -8.89 7.09
N LEU A 479 4.29 -10.09 6.71
CA LEU A 479 3.84 -11.35 7.28
C LEU A 479 5.04 -12.22 7.69
N GLY A 480 4.84 -13.00 8.76
CA GLY A 480 5.69 -14.12 9.13
C GLY A 480 5.15 -15.39 8.47
N ILE A 481 6.00 -16.09 7.71
CA ILE A 481 5.66 -17.37 7.09
C ILE A 481 6.68 -18.43 7.48
N GLU A 482 6.28 -19.70 7.55
CA GLU A 482 7.16 -20.78 7.95
C GLU A 482 8.33 -20.92 6.96
N ASP A 483 9.56 -20.79 7.46
CA ASP A 483 10.78 -20.95 6.70
C ASP A 483 11.09 -22.44 6.53
N ARG A 484 10.60 -23.02 5.44
CA ARG A 484 10.85 -24.42 5.08
C ARG A 484 12.31 -24.73 4.77
N SER A 485 13.15 -23.71 4.57
CA SER A 485 14.58 -23.88 4.31
C SER A 485 15.40 -23.97 5.59
N ALA A 486 14.87 -23.48 6.71
CA ALA A 486 15.43 -23.68 8.03
C ALA A 486 15.13 -25.11 8.52
N GLY A 487 16.16 -25.88 8.85
CA GLY A 487 16.03 -27.29 9.29
C GLY A 487 15.32 -27.53 10.63
N HIS A 488 14.57 -26.55 11.15
CA HIS A 488 13.89 -26.57 12.45
C HIS A 488 12.41 -26.19 12.26
N LYS A 489 11.48 -26.99 12.79
CA LYS A 489 10.03 -26.70 12.74
C LYS A 489 9.70 -25.38 13.46
N GLY A 490 8.89 -24.53 12.82
CA GLY A 490 8.41 -23.27 13.40
C GLY A 490 9.34 -22.06 13.23
N ALA A 491 10.40 -22.16 12.45
CA ALA A 491 11.17 -20.99 12.01
C ALA A 491 10.29 -20.12 11.11
N GLU A 492 10.20 -18.81 11.35
CA GLU A 492 9.49 -17.89 10.47
C GLU A 492 10.46 -16.98 9.71
N LYS A 493 10.14 -16.68 8.45
CA LYS A 493 10.79 -15.64 7.64
C LYS A 493 9.78 -14.55 7.27
N LEU A 494 10.31 -13.35 7.00
CA LEU A 494 9.51 -12.18 6.64
C LEU A 494 9.21 -12.16 5.14
N ILE A 495 7.94 -11.88 4.79
CA ILE A 495 7.50 -11.63 3.41
C ILE A 495 6.64 -10.36 3.35
N GLY A 496 6.82 -9.55 2.31
CA GLY A 496 6.04 -8.33 2.08
C GLY A 496 5.05 -8.49 0.94
N VAL A 497 3.75 -8.40 1.22
CA VAL A 497 2.72 -8.35 0.18
C VAL A 497 2.49 -6.90 -0.23
N VAL A 498 2.73 -6.58 -1.50
CA VAL A 498 2.78 -5.20 -2.01
C VAL A 498 1.76 -5.01 -3.13
N VAL A 499 0.99 -3.92 -3.04
CA VAL A 499 0.17 -3.38 -4.12
C VAL A 499 0.85 -2.12 -4.65
N PRO A 500 1.25 -2.07 -5.93
CA PRO A 500 1.90 -0.89 -6.50
C PRO A 500 0.95 0.32 -6.59
N ASP A 501 1.50 1.52 -6.47
CA ASP A 501 0.83 2.76 -6.88
C ASP A 501 0.90 2.87 -8.42
N PHE A 502 -0.13 2.34 -9.10
CA PHE A 502 -0.19 2.32 -10.57
C PHE A 502 -0.21 3.74 -11.19
N GLU A 503 -0.73 4.74 -10.48
CA GLU A 503 -0.70 6.14 -10.96
C GLU A 503 0.73 6.68 -10.91
N TYR A 504 1.45 6.43 -9.82
CA TYR A 504 2.86 6.79 -9.72
C TYR A 504 3.69 6.13 -10.83
N LEU A 505 3.48 4.82 -11.08
CA LEU A 505 4.16 4.09 -12.13
C LEU A 505 3.88 4.69 -13.53
N ARG A 506 2.63 5.07 -13.82
CA ARG A 506 2.23 5.74 -15.07
C ARG A 506 2.92 7.09 -15.25
N ILE A 507 2.92 7.93 -14.22
CA ILE A 507 3.50 9.29 -14.27
C ILE A 507 5.01 9.21 -14.52
N ASN A 508 5.68 8.24 -13.89
CA ASN A 508 7.13 8.10 -13.97
C ASN A 508 7.61 7.17 -15.11
N ASN A 509 6.70 6.66 -15.95
CA ASN A 509 7.00 5.75 -17.07
C ASN A 509 7.77 4.49 -16.64
N ILE A 510 7.33 3.86 -15.55
CA ILE A 510 7.93 2.63 -15.02
C ILE A 510 7.07 1.44 -15.45
N ALA A 511 7.50 0.70 -16.47
CA ALA A 511 6.76 -0.46 -16.99
C ALA A 511 6.98 -1.77 -16.20
N ASN A 512 8.18 -1.96 -15.60
CA ASN A 512 8.53 -3.16 -14.84
C ASN A 512 8.27 -2.94 -13.35
N SER A 513 7.03 -3.20 -12.96
CA SER A 513 6.50 -2.85 -11.64
C SER A 513 7.15 -3.70 -10.54
N ARG A 514 7.32 -5.01 -10.78
CA ARG A 514 7.89 -5.94 -9.79
C ARG A 514 9.34 -5.60 -9.49
N GLU A 515 10.14 -5.39 -10.52
CA GLU A 515 11.56 -5.08 -10.35
C GLU A 515 11.76 -3.74 -9.67
N ALA A 516 10.99 -2.72 -10.07
CA ALA A 516 11.07 -1.39 -9.46
C ALA A 516 10.69 -1.42 -7.96
N ILE A 517 9.62 -2.14 -7.61
CA ILE A 517 9.20 -2.33 -6.21
C ILE A 517 10.31 -3.00 -5.41
N ARG A 518 10.78 -4.17 -5.89
CA ARG A 518 11.85 -4.90 -5.21
C ARG A 518 13.09 -4.02 -5.05
N PHE A 519 13.43 -3.24 -6.08
CA PHE A 519 14.58 -2.35 -6.05
C PHE A 519 14.49 -1.28 -4.97
N GLU A 520 13.37 -0.57 -4.91
CA GLU A 520 13.17 0.51 -3.96
C GLU A 520 13.01 0.00 -2.53
N LEU A 521 12.29 -1.11 -2.32
CA LEU A 521 12.10 -1.69 -0.99
C LEU A 521 13.39 -2.26 -0.43
N ASP A 522 14.21 -2.94 -1.23
CA ASP A 522 15.51 -3.42 -0.78
C ASP A 522 16.46 -2.27 -0.42
N ASN A 523 16.32 -1.10 -1.05
CA ASN A 523 17.09 0.09 -0.69
C ASN A 523 16.61 0.67 0.65
N LEU A 524 15.29 0.81 0.84
CA LEU A 524 14.71 1.29 2.10
C LEU A 524 14.99 0.35 3.27
N GLY A 525 14.96 -0.96 3.04
CA GLY A 525 15.26 -1.96 4.06
C GLY A 525 16.67 -1.86 4.63
N ARG A 526 17.62 -1.18 3.97
CA ARG A 526 18.99 -0.99 4.50
C ARG A 526 19.05 -0.10 5.72
N GLU A 527 18.06 0.75 5.90
CA GLU A 527 17.94 1.60 7.08
C GLU A 527 17.57 0.78 8.33
N LEU A 528 17.03 -0.43 8.12
CA LEU A 528 16.62 -1.34 9.18
C LEU A 528 17.76 -2.29 9.60
N PRO A 529 17.74 -2.78 10.85
CA PRO A 529 18.54 -3.91 11.31
C PRO A 529 18.37 -5.13 10.39
N GLU A 530 19.42 -5.94 10.23
CA GLU A 530 19.44 -7.04 9.26
C GLU A 530 18.28 -8.05 9.42
N TYR A 531 17.87 -8.30 10.66
CA TYR A 531 16.80 -9.24 10.98
C TYR A 531 15.39 -8.69 10.67
N GLU A 532 15.22 -7.36 10.58
CA GLU A 532 13.95 -6.69 10.25
C GLU A 532 13.75 -6.49 8.74
N ARG A 533 14.76 -6.83 7.93
CA ARG A 533 14.70 -6.63 6.47
C ARG A 533 13.81 -7.68 5.82
N VAL A 534 12.76 -7.21 5.17
CA VAL A 534 11.98 -8.02 4.24
C VAL A 534 12.82 -8.27 2.99
N ARG A 535 12.93 -9.53 2.54
CA ARG A 535 13.74 -9.93 1.37
C ARG A 535 12.91 -10.58 0.27
N ASP A 536 11.76 -11.13 0.65
CA ASP A 536 10.78 -11.73 -0.25
C ASP A 536 9.58 -10.80 -0.37
N TYR A 537 9.14 -10.54 -1.59
CA TYR A 537 7.96 -9.73 -1.86
C TYR A 537 6.96 -10.50 -2.72
N ILE A 538 5.68 -10.24 -2.50
CA ILE A 538 4.58 -10.71 -3.34
C ILE A 538 3.91 -9.48 -3.91
N VAL A 539 4.02 -9.27 -5.22
CA VAL A 539 3.37 -8.13 -5.89
C VAL A 539 2.02 -8.57 -6.45
N ARG A 540 0.96 -7.88 -6.05
CA ARG A 540 -0.42 -8.14 -6.50
C ARG A 540 -1.08 -6.87 -7.05
N SER A 541 -2.14 -7.06 -7.83
CA SER A 541 -2.92 -5.96 -8.43
C SER A 541 -4.13 -5.58 -7.56
N GLU A 542 -4.69 -6.51 -6.79
CA GLU A 542 -5.84 -6.23 -5.92
C GLU A 542 -5.44 -5.53 -4.61
N PRO A 543 -6.31 -4.65 -4.07
CA PRO A 543 -6.11 -4.06 -2.75
C PRO A 543 -5.94 -5.11 -1.65
N ILE A 544 -5.14 -4.80 -0.63
CA ILE A 544 -4.97 -5.69 0.51
C ILE A 544 -6.30 -5.79 1.27
N PRO A 545 -6.76 -7.00 1.65
CA PRO A 545 -7.99 -7.16 2.42
C PRO A 545 -7.97 -6.32 3.70
N ARG A 546 -9.00 -5.48 3.88
CA ARG A 546 -9.13 -4.57 5.01
C ARG A 546 -10.46 -4.73 5.72
N THR A 547 -10.48 -4.39 7.01
CA THR A 547 -11.72 -4.17 7.76
C THR A 547 -12.36 -2.84 7.35
N ALA A 548 -13.59 -2.60 7.79
CA ALA A 548 -14.27 -1.31 7.65
C ALA A 548 -13.46 -0.12 8.20
N THR A 549 -12.72 -0.34 9.30
CA THR A 549 -11.77 0.64 9.89
C THR A 549 -10.48 0.80 9.08
N ARG A 550 -10.37 0.20 7.89
CA ARG A 550 -9.18 0.15 7.04
C ARG A 550 -7.96 -0.57 7.64
N LYS A 551 -8.15 -1.39 8.69
CA LYS A 551 -7.07 -2.24 9.25
C LYS A 551 -6.85 -3.45 8.36
N ILE A 552 -5.59 -3.87 8.20
CA ILE A 552 -5.23 -5.01 7.36
C ILE A 552 -5.73 -6.31 8.00
N LYS A 553 -6.42 -7.16 7.22
CA LYS A 553 -6.84 -8.50 7.65
C LYS A 553 -5.72 -9.52 7.42
N ARG A 554 -4.64 -9.46 8.21
CA ARG A 554 -3.44 -10.31 8.03
C ARG A 554 -3.73 -11.81 8.00
N PHE A 555 -4.67 -12.29 8.83
CA PHE A 555 -5.06 -13.70 8.87
C PHE A 555 -5.68 -14.18 7.55
N GLU A 556 -6.50 -13.36 6.91
CA GLU A 556 -7.12 -13.68 5.62
C GLU A 556 -6.05 -13.81 4.53
N LEU A 557 -5.10 -12.87 4.52
CA LEU A 557 -3.96 -12.87 3.59
C LEU A 557 -3.01 -14.05 3.84
N LEU A 558 -2.74 -14.39 5.11
CA LEU A 558 -1.96 -15.58 5.48
C LEU A 558 -2.64 -16.88 5.03
N LYS A 559 -3.96 -16.96 5.15
CA LYS A 559 -4.73 -18.11 4.68
C LYS A 559 -4.65 -18.22 3.14
N GLU A 560 -4.84 -17.10 2.44
CA GLU A 560 -4.70 -17.00 0.98
C GLU A 560 -3.31 -17.48 0.51
N ILE A 561 -2.24 -17.05 1.19
CA ILE A 561 -0.87 -17.45 0.85
C ILE A 561 -0.62 -18.94 1.15
N LYS A 562 -1.10 -19.44 2.29
CA LYS A 562 -0.95 -20.86 2.65
C LYS A 562 -1.67 -21.81 1.68
N GLU A 563 -2.81 -21.38 1.15
CA GLU A 563 -3.61 -22.16 0.19
C GLU A 563 -3.01 -22.12 -1.23
N ASN A 564 -2.40 -21.01 -1.64
CA ASN A 564 -1.90 -20.78 -3.01
C ASN A 564 -0.39 -20.99 -3.20
N GLY A 565 0.38 -21.12 -2.12
CA GLY A 565 1.84 -21.32 -2.15
C GLY A 565 2.65 -20.06 -1.80
N GLU A 566 3.92 -20.27 -1.41
CA GLU A 566 4.82 -19.23 -0.88
C GLU A 566 5.69 -18.55 -1.96
N SER A 567 5.49 -18.87 -3.25
CA SER A 567 6.29 -18.37 -4.38
C SER A 567 5.56 -17.28 -5.17
N GLU A 568 6.29 -16.23 -5.60
CA GLU A 568 5.83 -15.20 -6.55
C GLU A 568 5.20 -15.80 -7.83
N SER A 569 5.61 -17.02 -8.22
CA SER A 569 5.08 -17.73 -9.40
C SER A 569 3.70 -18.36 -9.18
N ASP A 570 3.23 -18.48 -7.95
CA ASP A 570 2.08 -19.35 -7.61
C ASP A 570 0.88 -18.55 -7.09
N LEU A 571 1.09 -17.28 -6.70
CA LEU A 571 0.09 -16.40 -6.09
C LEU A 571 -0.79 -15.60 -7.04
N SER A 572 -0.96 -16.03 -8.30
CA SER A 572 -2.05 -15.45 -9.11
C SER A 572 -3.36 -15.95 -8.53
N VAL A 573 -4.00 -15.10 -7.72
CA VAL A 573 -5.37 -15.29 -7.27
C VAL A 573 -6.20 -15.70 -8.48
N LYS A 574 -6.95 -16.80 -8.36
CA LYS A 574 -8.05 -17.04 -9.29
C LYS A 574 -9.13 -16.00 -8.99
N LYS A 575 -8.88 -14.73 -9.33
CA LYS A 575 -9.92 -13.73 -9.45
C LYS A 575 -10.91 -14.31 -10.45
N GLU A 576 -12.17 -14.45 -10.05
CA GLU A 576 -13.22 -14.82 -11.01
C GLU A 576 -13.43 -13.63 -11.94
N TRP A 577 -12.97 -13.78 -13.18
CA TRP A 577 -13.10 -12.74 -14.19
C TRP A 577 -14.49 -12.81 -14.81
N ILE A 578 -15.38 -11.95 -14.31
CA ILE A 578 -16.75 -11.82 -14.81
C ILE A 578 -16.77 -10.77 -15.92
N PHE A 579 -17.10 -11.18 -17.13
CA PHE A 579 -17.20 -10.28 -18.28
C PHE A 579 -18.52 -9.50 -18.27
N THR A 580 -18.43 -8.18 -18.30
CA THR A 580 -19.56 -7.32 -18.70
C THR A 580 -19.79 -7.37 -20.21
N GLU A 581 -20.92 -6.86 -20.70
CA GLU A 581 -21.17 -6.73 -22.14
C GLU A 581 -20.10 -5.87 -22.84
N THR A 582 -19.65 -4.81 -22.17
CA THR A 582 -18.56 -3.94 -22.63
C THR A 582 -17.23 -4.67 -22.72
N ASP A 583 -16.90 -5.52 -21.75
CA ASP A 583 -15.65 -6.30 -21.77
C ASP A 583 -15.62 -7.30 -22.91
N ARG A 584 -16.76 -7.97 -23.16
CA ARG A 584 -16.90 -8.89 -24.29
C ARG A 584 -16.70 -8.15 -25.61
N ALA A 585 -17.38 -7.03 -25.80
CA ALA A 585 -17.22 -6.21 -27.00
C ALA A 585 -15.78 -5.74 -27.21
N LEU A 586 -15.07 -5.37 -26.13
CA LEU A 586 -13.68 -4.95 -26.20
C LEU A 586 -12.74 -6.10 -26.62
N MET A 587 -12.94 -7.30 -26.05
CA MET A 587 -12.15 -8.48 -26.41
C MET A 587 -12.50 -9.04 -27.80
N GLU A 588 -13.77 -8.95 -28.22
CA GLU A 588 -14.24 -9.33 -29.55
C GLU A 588 -13.80 -8.35 -30.64
N SER A 589 -13.40 -7.13 -30.26
CA SER A 589 -12.81 -6.17 -31.19
C SER A 589 -11.57 -6.76 -31.87
N ARG A 590 -11.25 -6.29 -33.07
CA ARG A 590 -10.08 -6.75 -33.81
C ARG A 590 -8.78 -6.57 -33.01
N ALA A 591 -8.67 -5.47 -32.26
CA ALA A 591 -7.54 -5.21 -31.36
C ALA A 591 -7.50 -6.21 -30.20
N GLY A 592 -8.65 -6.54 -29.60
CA GLY A 592 -8.78 -7.57 -28.57
C GLY A 592 -8.38 -8.96 -29.06
N GLN A 593 -8.86 -9.37 -30.24
CA GLN A 593 -8.51 -10.65 -30.85
C GLN A 593 -7.01 -10.75 -31.19
N ALA A 594 -6.43 -9.68 -31.74
CA ALA A 594 -5.00 -9.64 -32.06
C ALA A 594 -4.13 -9.69 -30.79
N LEU A 595 -4.51 -8.96 -29.74
CA LEU A 595 -3.82 -9.01 -28.45
C LEU A 595 -3.92 -10.41 -27.82
N ALA A 596 -5.12 -11.00 -27.79
CA ALA A 596 -5.34 -12.33 -27.24
C ALA A 596 -4.50 -13.39 -27.97
N ALA A 597 -4.45 -13.33 -29.31
CA ALA A 597 -3.61 -14.21 -30.11
C ALA A 597 -2.12 -14.05 -29.77
N ALA A 598 -1.64 -12.81 -29.64
CA ALA A 598 -0.25 -12.52 -29.28
C ALA A 598 0.12 -13.01 -27.87
N ILE A 599 -0.79 -12.87 -26.89
CA ILE A 599 -0.58 -13.37 -25.51
C ILE A 599 -0.55 -14.89 -25.48
N ILE A 600 -1.54 -15.56 -26.09
CA ILE A 600 -1.64 -17.03 -26.10
C ILE A 600 -0.41 -17.66 -26.78
N GLN A 601 0.16 -16.98 -27.78
CA GLN A 601 1.41 -17.43 -28.41
C GLN A 601 2.57 -17.49 -27.40
N GLN A 602 2.73 -16.44 -26.60
CA GLN A 602 3.81 -16.33 -25.60
C GLN A 602 3.57 -17.19 -24.36
N LYS A 603 2.30 -17.38 -24.01
CA LYS A 603 1.84 -18.05 -22.79
C LYS A 603 0.64 -18.94 -23.09
N SER A 604 0.93 -20.10 -23.68
CA SER A 604 -0.08 -21.09 -24.08
C SER A 604 -0.86 -21.72 -22.90
N ASP A 605 -0.39 -21.51 -21.67
CA ASP A 605 -1.03 -21.93 -20.42
C ASP A 605 -2.15 -20.99 -19.95
N ILE A 606 -2.28 -19.81 -20.56
CA ILE A 606 -3.34 -18.83 -20.23
C ILE A 606 -4.61 -19.17 -21.01
N GLY A 607 -5.62 -19.69 -20.31
CA GLY A 607 -6.90 -20.07 -20.91
C GLY A 607 -7.93 -18.94 -21.06
N LEU A 608 -7.77 -17.84 -20.32
CA LEU A 608 -8.71 -16.71 -20.31
C LEU A 608 -7.96 -15.39 -20.21
N ILE A 609 -8.36 -14.40 -21.01
CA ILE A 609 -7.80 -13.04 -20.99
C ILE A 609 -8.95 -12.06 -20.78
N HIS A 610 -8.90 -11.29 -19.69
CA HIS A 610 -9.88 -10.27 -19.34
C HIS A 610 -9.26 -8.86 -19.50
N PRO A 611 -10.01 -7.84 -19.95
CA PRO A 611 -9.47 -6.48 -20.15
C PRO A 611 -8.78 -5.88 -18.92
N GLU A 612 -9.31 -6.12 -17.72
CA GLU A 612 -8.72 -5.63 -16.48
C GLU A 612 -7.44 -6.35 -16.04
N MET A 613 -7.07 -7.48 -16.66
CA MET A 613 -5.87 -8.21 -16.26
C MET A 613 -4.63 -7.35 -16.50
N ASN A 614 -3.81 -7.22 -15.46
CA ASN A 614 -2.50 -6.61 -15.54
C ASN A 614 -1.54 -7.50 -16.35
N LEU A 615 -0.78 -6.89 -17.26
CA LEU A 615 0.11 -7.58 -18.19
C LEU A 615 1.24 -8.32 -17.45
N GLU A 616 1.82 -7.71 -16.43
CA GLU A 616 2.97 -8.26 -15.70
C GLU A 616 2.52 -9.13 -14.54
N ILE A 617 1.53 -8.67 -13.76
CA ILE A 617 1.09 -9.31 -12.53
C ILE A 617 0.20 -10.52 -12.84
N ASP A 618 -0.92 -10.30 -13.53
CA ASP A 618 -1.96 -11.31 -13.74
C ASP A 618 -1.62 -12.23 -14.92
N LEU A 619 -1.16 -11.64 -16.04
CA LEU A 619 -0.77 -12.36 -17.26
C LEU A 619 0.69 -12.85 -17.25
N ARG A 620 1.48 -12.46 -16.24
CA ARG A 620 2.85 -12.95 -16.02
C ARG A 620 3.77 -12.73 -17.23
N LEU A 621 3.57 -11.63 -17.94
CA LEU A 621 4.42 -11.22 -19.05
C LEU A 621 5.65 -10.52 -18.50
N ASP A 622 6.83 -11.02 -18.85
CA ASP A 622 8.07 -10.29 -18.62
C ASP A 622 8.23 -9.15 -19.63
N SER A 623 9.25 -8.30 -19.45
CA SER A 623 9.49 -7.17 -20.34
C SER A 623 9.66 -7.59 -21.80
N LEU A 624 10.27 -8.77 -22.04
CA LEU A 624 10.51 -9.31 -23.38
C LEU A 624 9.19 -9.72 -24.03
N ALA A 625 8.40 -10.56 -23.37
CA ALA A 625 7.09 -11.01 -23.84
C ALA A 625 6.17 -9.81 -24.13
N ARG A 626 6.20 -8.77 -23.27
CA ARG A 626 5.46 -7.52 -23.51
C ARG A 626 5.95 -6.80 -24.77
N ALA A 627 7.26 -6.72 -25.01
CA ALA A 627 7.80 -6.11 -26.22
C ALA A 627 7.48 -6.92 -27.49
N GLU A 628 7.48 -8.25 -27.42
CA GLU A 628 7.08 -9.13 -28.52
C GLU A 628 5.60 -8.96 -28.88
N ILE A 629 4.73 -8.88 -27.86
CA ILE A 629 3.30 -8.59 -28.04
C ILE A 629 3.11 -7.23 -28.71
N LEU A 630 3.77 -6.18 -28.20
CA LEU A 630 3.69 -4.84 -28.79
C LEU A 630 4.10 -4.86 -30.27
N ALA A 631 5.21 -5.49 -30.63
CA ALA A 631 5.61 -5.56 -32.03
C ALA A 631 4.71 -6.45 -32.90
N SER A 632 4.13 -7.52 -32.36
CA SER A 632 3.12 -8.30 -33.07
C SER A 632 1.90 -7.44 -33.43
N LEU A 633 1.51 -6.53 -32.52
CA LEU A 633 0.44 -5.56 -32.76
C LEU A 633 0.86 -4.49 -33.78
N GLU A 634 2.05 -3.89 -33.63
CA GLU A 634 2.62 -2.94 -34.62
C GLU A 634 2.61 -3.54 -36.04
N GLN A 635 3.03 -4.79 -36.18
CA GLN A 635 3.06 -5.49 -37.46
C GLN A 635 1.64 -5.80 -37.98
N SER A 636 0.72 -6.22 -37.11
CA SER A 636 -0.65 -6.56 -37.48
C SER A 636 -1.47 -5.34 -37.93
N PHE A 637 -1.19 -4.18 -37.35
CA PHE A 637 -1.95 -2.95 -37.61
C PHE A 637 -1.19 -1.93 -38.48
N GLY A 638 0.11 -2.14 -38.73
CA GLY A 638 0.91 -1.31 -39.63
C GLY A 638 1.29 0.05 -39.07
N PHE A 639 1.52 0.16 -37.75
CA PHE A 639 1.97 1.38 -37.08
C PHE A 639 3.11 1.08 -36.10
N GLU A 640 3.79 2.11 -35.59
CA GLU A 640 4.74 1.99 -34.46
C GLU A 640 4.17 2.71 -33.23
N PHE A 641 4.24 2.10 -32.05
CA PHE A 641 3.80 2.75 -30.82
C PHE A 641 4.76 3.85 -30.40
N VAL A 642 4.20 4.92 -29.81
CA VAL A 642 5.01 5.88 -29.05
C VAL A 642 5.52 5.17 -27.78
N PRO A 643 6.85 5.08 -27.55
CA PRO A 643 7.40 4.29 -26.44
C PRO A 643 6.84 4.68 -25.05
N GLU A 644 6.62 5.97 -24.82
CA GLU A 644 6.07 6.50 -23.57
C GLU A 644 4.61 6.10 -23.35
N GLU A 645 3.79 6.07 -24.41
CA GLU A 645 2.39 5.64 -24.30
C GLU A 645 2.28 4.13 -24.09
N ALA A 646 3.12 3.33 -24.79
CA ALA A 646 3.16 1.88 -24.62
C ALA A 646 3.62 1.45 -23.22
N THR A 647 4.53 2.22 -22.61
CA THR A 647 5.02 2.00 -21.24
C THR A 647 3.90 2.17 -20.21
N LYS A 648 2.94 3.08 -20.45
CA LYS A 648 1.81 3.40 -19.56
C LYS A 648 0.64 2.41 -19.61
N ALA A 649 0.64 1.49 -20.59
CA ALA A 649 -0.39 0.46 -20.69
C ALA A 649 -0.08 -0.70 -19.73
N PHE A 650 -0.82 -0.80 -18.62
CA PHE A 650 -0.58 -1.82 -17.59
C PHE A 650 -1.56 -3.00 -17.68
N SER A 651 -2.71 -2.81 -18.29
CA SER A 651 -3.73 -3.85 -18.48
C SER A 651 -3.91 -4.27 -19.95
N ALA A 652 -4.55 -5.42 -20.16
CA ALA A 652 -4.95 -5.84 -21.51
C ALA A 652 -5.87 -4.79 -22.17
N GLY A 653 -6.81 -4.21 -21.42
CA GLY A 653 -7.70 -3.14 -21.88
C GLY A 653 -6.95 -1.88 -22.28
N ASP A 654 -5.93 -1.47 -21.52
CA ASP A 654 -5.08 -0.31 -21.86
C ASP A 654 -4.41 -0.51 -23.24
N LEU A 655 -3.89 -1.71 -23.51
CA LEU A 655 -3.29 -2.03 -24.79
C LEU A 655 -4.31 -2.06 -25.93
N ILE A 656 -5.49 -2.64 -25.71
CA ILE A 656 -6.56 -2.66 -26.72
C ILE A 656 -6.95 -1.22 -27.08
N ASN A 657 -7.15 -0.37 -26.07
CA ASN A 657 -7.50 1.03 -26.25
C ASN A 657 -6.37 1.81 -26.95
N LEU A 658 -5.10 1.54 -26.61
CA LEU A 658 -3.95 2.16 -27.25
C LEU A 658 -3.87 1.79 -28.75
N VAL A 659 -4.09 0.51 -29.08
CA VAL A 659 -4.16 0.04 -30.48
C VAL A 659 -5.30 0.76 -31.20
N GLN A 660 -6.50 0.77 -30.61
CA GLN A 660 -7.68 1.40 -31.22
C GLN A 660 -7.44 2.89 -31.50
N LYS A 661 -6.95 3.65 -30.51
CA LYS A 661 -6.59 5.07 -30.62
C LYS A 661 -5.54 5.33 -31.70
N THR A 662 -4.57 4.44 -31.87
CA THR A 662 -3.49 4.59 -32.86
C THR A 662 -3.94 4.17 -34.26
N SER A 663 -4.93 3.28 -34.34
CA SER A 663 -5.45 2.68 -35.58
C SER A 663 -6.55 3.49 -36.29
N ASP A 664 -6.79 4.74 -35.91
CA ASP A 664 -7.85 5.65 -36.45
C ASP A 664 -7.67 6.06 -37.93
N SER A 665 -7.07 5.23 -38.78
CA SER A 665 -7.16 5.34 -40.24
C SER A 665 -7.68 4.03 -40.85
N GLU A 666 -8.71 4.14 -41.69
CA GLU A 666 -9.48 3.08 -42.39
C GLU A 666 -8.65 2.15 -43.33
N THR A 667 -7.37 1.95 -43.07
CA THR A 667 -6.40 1.39 -44.03
C THR A 667 -5.71 0.10 -43.63
N SER A 668 -6.06 -0.55 -42.51
CA SER A 668 -5.42 -1.81 -42.11
C SER A 668 -6.19 -3.04 -42.60
N LYS A 669 -6.29 -3.29 -43.91
CA LYS A 669 -6.79 -4.58 -44.47
C LYS A 669 -5.77 -5.73 -44.40
N GLY A 670 -4.90 -5.78 -43.39
CA GLY A 670 -3.96 -6.88 -43.16
C GLY A 670 -4.60 -8.06 -42.43
N GLU A 671 -4.11 -9.29 -42.65
CA GLU A 671 -4.46 -10.43 -41.81
C GLU A 671 -3.98 -10.20 -40.36
N ILE A 672 -4.68 -10.77 -39.37
CA ILE A 672 -4.18 -10.82 -37.99
C ILE A 672 -2.95 -11.72 -38.01
N LEU A 673 -1.77 -11.11 -38.01
CA LEU A 673 -0.50 -11.83 -38.02
C LEU A 673 -0.17 -12.21 -36.58
N ALA A 674 -0.48 -13.47 -36.24
CA ALA A 674 -0.20 -14.02 -34.92
C ALA A 674 1.25 -14.52 -34.76
N GLU A 675 2.12 -14.37 -35.76
CA GLU A 675 3.46 -14.97 -35.75
C GLU A 675 4.55 -13.90 -35.66
N PHE A 676 4.94 -13.57 -34.43
CA PHE A 676 6.13 -12.77 -34.16
C PHE A 676 7.40 -13.56 -34.51
N ASN A 677 8.25 -13.00 -35.39
CA ASN A 677 9.39 -13.72 -35.96
C ASN A 677 10.73 -13.00 -35.72
N TRP A 678 11.48 -13.46 -34.72
CA TRP A 678 12.82 -12.98 -34.41
C TRP A 678 13.80 -13.11 -35.57
N GLN A 679 13.69 -14.16 -36.37
CA GLN A 679 14.55 -14.37 -37.53
C GLN A 679 14.38 -13.24 -38.54
N LYS A 680 13.13 -12.81 -38.79
CA LYS A 680 12.83 -11.68 -39.67
C LYS A 680 13.41 -10.37 -39.12
N ILE A 681 13.16 -10.06 -37.85
CA ILE A 681 13.66 -8.83 -37.21
C ILE A 681 15.20 -8.82 -37.21
N VAL A 682 15.84 -9.88 -36.76
CA VAL A 682 17.29 -9.90 -36.57
C VAL A 682 18.04 -10.05 -37.91
N LYS A 683 17.53 -10.83 -38.88
CA LYS A 683 18.20 -11.03 -40.19
C LYS A 683 17.86 -9.97 -41.23
N GLU A 684 16.62 -9.47 -41.29
CA GLU A 684 16.19 -8.47 -42.29
C GLU A 684 16.37 -7.02 -41.83
N THR A 685 16.85 -6.77 -40.60
CA THR A 685 17.22 -5.42 -40.19
C THR A 685 18.39 -4.90 -41.04
N GLU A 686 18.06 -4.15 -42.09
CA GLU A 686 18.89 -3.20 -42.81
C GLU A 686 18.37 -1.80 -42.46
N GLY A 687 18.82 -1.25 -41.33
CA GLY A 687 18.22 -0.04 -40.76
C GLY A 687 19.24 0.82 -40.01
N ASP A 688 19.10 2.12 -40.18
CA ASP A 688 20.07 3.15 -39.82
C ASP A 688 19.85 3.66 -38.38
N ILE A 689 20.04 2.80 -37.37
CA ILE A 689 19.94 3.22 -35.94
C ILE A 689 21.03 4.27 -35.66
N PRO A 690 20.69 5.56 -35.43
CA PRO A 690 21.70 6.62 -35.32
C PRO A 690 22.70 6.38 -34.18
N GLU A 691 22.26 5.75 -33.10
CA GLU A 691 23.06 5.47 -31.91
C GLU A 691 24.20 4.48 -32.21
N ILE A 692 23.96 3.47 -33.07
CA ILE A 692 24.99 2.46 -33.38
C ILE A 692 26.05 2.95 -34.38
N LYS A 693 25.73 3.93 -35.24
CA LYS A 693 26.71 4.56 -36.15
C LYS A 693 27.96 5.03 -35.43
N SER A 694 27.78 5.55 -34.22
CA SER A 694 28.86 6.08 -33.40
C SER A 694 29.86 5.00 -32.93
N VAL A 695 29.36 3.77 -32.75
CA VAL A 695 30.09 2.58 -32.31
C VAL A 695 30.76 1.87 -33.49
N LEU A 696 30.12 1.84 -34.67
CA LEU A 696 30.67 1.23 -35.88
C LEU A 696 31.90 1.98 -36.43
N LYS A 697 32.02 3.29 -36.15
CA LYS A 697 33.15 4.11 -36.62
C LYS A 697 34.47 3.72 -35.94
N LYS A 698 35.48 3.33 -36.72
CA LYS A 698 36.82 3.01 -36.20
C LYS A 698 37.48 4.25 -35.58
N ARG A 699 37.92 4.14 -34.32
CA ARG A 699 38.65 5.19 -33.58
C ARG A 699 39.93 4.60 -32.97
N PRO A 700 41.00 4.44 -33.77
CA PRO A 700 42.19 3.68 -33.34
C PRO A 700 42.93 4.34 -32.17
N ILE A 701 43.18 5.66 -32.24
CA ILE A 701 43.85 6.42 -31.18
C ILE A 701 43.12 6.23 -29.84
N PHE A 702 41.80 6.41 -29.89
CA PHE A 702 40.95 6.33 -28.72
C PHE A 702 40.87 4.91 -28.14
N THR A 703 40.84 3.89 -29.00
CA THR A 703 40.86 2.48 -28.61
C THR A 703 42.19 2.12 -27.92
N ILE A 704 43.31 2.69 -28.37
CA ILE A 704 44.62 2.52 -27.71
C ILE A 704 44.60 3.13 -26.30
N PHE A 705 44.08 4.36 -26.14
CA PHE A 705 43.93 4.97 -24.81
C PHE A 705 43.02 4.16 -23.89
N ALA A 706 41.88 3.69 -24.39
CA ALA A 706 40.96 2.84 -23.63
C ALA A 706 41.62 1.52 -23.21
N TYR A 707 42.37 0.89 -24.11
CA TYR A 707 43.14 -0.31 -23.80
C TYR A 707 44.19 -0.06 -22.72
N LEU A 708 44.99 1.01 -22.83
CA LEU A 708 45.99 1.35 -21.82
C LEU A 708 45.36 1.62 -20.46
N PHE A 709 44.27 2.40 -20.42
CA PHE A 709 43.52 2.67 -19.19
C PHE A 709 43.00 1.37 -18.56
N LEU A 710 42.35 0.51 -19.35
CA LEU A 710 41.84 -0.77 -18.87
C LEU A 710 42.97 -1.72 -18.44
N LYS A 711 44.17 -1.65 -19.02
CA LYS A 711 45.33 -2.40 -18.51
C LYS A 711 45.89 -1.83 -17.21
N CYS A 712 45.79 -0.53 -16.96
CA CYS A 712 46.02 0.03 -15.63
C CYS A 712 44.99 -0.50 -14.63
N VAL A 713 43.71 -0.56 -14.99
CA VAL A 713 42.66 -1.18 -14.17
C VAL A 713 42.95 -2.66 -13.91
N TYR A 714 43.41 -3.41 -14.92
CA TYR A 714 43.83 -4.80 -14.77
C TYR A 714 44.97 -4.96 -13.76
N LEU A 715 46.01 -4.13 -13.87
CA LEU A 715 47.16 -4.15 -12.95
C LEU A 715 46.73 -3.77 -11.53
N PHE A 716 45.93 -2.73 -11.39
CA PHE A 716 45.34 -2.34 -10.10
C PHE A 716 44.53 -3.51 -9.50
N SER A 717 43.69 -4.16 -10.30
CA SER A 717 42.86 -5.28 -9.85
C SER A 717 43.69 -6.51 -9.49
N LYS A 718 44.78 -6.77 -10.19
CA LYS A 718 45.76 -7.81 -9.84
C LYS A 718 46.38 -7.58 -8.45
N ILE A 719 46.70 -6.32 -8.13
CA ILE A 719 47.37 -5.95 -6.87
C ILE A 719 46.37 -5.89 -5.71
N PHE A 720 45.29 -5.13 -5.88
CA PHE A 720 44.36 -4.80 -4.80
C PHE A 720 43.18 -5.76 -4.70
N LEU A 721 42.69 -6.30 -5.82
CA LEU A 721 41.58 -7.26 -5.85
C LEU A 721 42.05 -8.72 -6.01
N ARG A 722 43.36 -8.97 -5.97
CA ARG A 722 43.96 -10.30 -6.16
C ARG A 722 43.36 -11.05 -7.37
N LEU A 723 43.15 -10.32 -8.47
CA LEU A 723 42.41 -10.79 -9.64
C LEU A 723 43.06 -12.05 -10.25
N GLU A 724 42.29 -13.13 -10.38
CA GLU A 724 42.67 -14.34 -11.13
C GLU A 724 41.90 -14.40 -12.43
N VAL A 725 42.57 -14.70 -13.55
CA VAL A 725 41.93 -14.80 -14.88
C VAL A 725 42.36 -16.10 -15.53
N LYS A 726 41.39 -16.91 -15.99
CA LYS A 726 41.59 -18.18 -16.70
C LYS A 726 40.82 -18.21 -18.02
N GLY A 727 41.27 -19.02 -18.97
CA GLY A 727 40.55 -19.31 -20.22
C GLY A 727 40.56 -18.17 -21.26
N ILE A 728 41.38 -17.14 -21.08
CA ILE A 728 41.44 -15.97 -21.97
C ILE A 728 41.75 -16.32 -23.43
N GLU A 729 42.43 -17.44 -23.66
CA GLU A 729 42.71 -18.01 -24.98
C GLU A 729 41.43 -18.34 -25.78
N ASN A 730 40.30 -18.60 -25.10
CA ASN A 730 39.02 -18.86 -25.75
C ASN A 730 38.50 -17.62 -26.49
N LEU A 731 38.82 -16.41 -26.03
CA LEU A 731 38.50 -15.17 -26.75
C LEU A 731 39.36 -14.96 -28.02
N GLN A 732 40.54 -15.56 -28.09
CA GLN A 732 41.50 -15.36 -29.18
C GLN A 732 41.36 -16.40 -30.30
N LYS A 733 40.82 -17.57 -29.98
CA LYS A 733 40.65 -18.70 -30.91
C LYS A 733 39.39 -18.59 -31.78
N THR A 734 38.52 -17.63 -31.51
CA THR A 734 37.26 -17.44 -32.25
C THR A 734 37.43 -16.34 -33.30
N ASP A 735 37.44 -16.74 -34.57
CA ASP A 735 37.64 -15.82 -35.71
C ASP A 735 36.33 -15.19 -36.24
N ALA A 736 35.16 -15.72 -35.86
CA ALA A 736 33.85 -15.14 -36.15
C ALA A 736 33.48 -14.05 -35.13
N PRO A 737 32.59 -13.09 -35.45
CA PRO A 737 31.96 -12.24 -34.45
C PRO A 737 31.25 -13.13 -33.41
N PHE A 738 31.26 -12.75 -32.14
CA PHE A 738 30.71 -13.56 -31.06
C PHE A 738 30.10 -12.70 -29.96
N LEU A 739 29.31 -13.34 -29.11
CA LEU A 739 28.77 -12.73 -27.90
C LEU A 739 29.65 -13.09 -26.71
N ILE A 740 29.93 -12.13 -25.84
CA ILE A 740 30.54 -12.37 -24.53
C ILE A 740 29.42 -12.21 -23.50
N CYS A 741 29.19 -13.25 -22.70
CA CYS A 741 28.09 -13.31 -21.74
C CYS A 741 28.59 -13.52 -20.31
N PRO A 742 29.01 -12.44 -19.61
CA PRO A 742 29.35 -12.47 -18.20
C PRO A 742 28.11 -12.45 -17.29
N ASN A 743 28.17 -13.16 -16.16
CA ASN A 743 27.27 -12.89 -15.03
C ASN A 743 27.55 -11.51 -14.42
N HIS A 744 26.58 -10.95 -13.68
CA HIS A 744 26.64 -9.57 -13.19
C HIS A 744 26.51 -9.52 -11.66
N GLN A 745 27.51 -9.03 -10.93
CA GLN A 745 27.57 -8.96 -9.46
C GLN A 745 27.84 -7.54 -8.90
N SER A 746 28.38 -6.61 -9.70
CA SER A 746 28.80 -5.28 -9.24
C SER A 746 28.74 -4.19 -10.32
N PHE A 747 28.69 -2.92 -9.88
CA PHE A 747 28.89 -1.75 -10.76
C PHE A 747 30.25 -1.72 -11.47
N LEU A 748 31.25 -2.44 -10.95
CA LEU A 748 32.59 -2.47 -11.52
C LEU A 748 32.80 -3.57 -12.56
N ASP A 749 31.86 -4.50 -12.72
CA ASP A 749 32.05 -5.66 -13.61
C ASP A 749 32.44 -5.27 -15.04
N PRO A 750 31.79 -4.28 -15.69
CA PRO A 750 32.17 -3.90 -17.04
C PRO A 750 33.64 -3.46 -17.14
N PHE A 751 34.17 -2.80 -16.12
CA PHE A 751 35.56 -2.36 -16.10
C PHE A 751 36.51 -3.53 -15.85
N ILE A 752 36.19 -4.39 -14.88
CA ILE A 752 37.04 -5.51 -14.48
C ILE A 752 37.09 -6.59 -15.56
N VAL A 753 35.94 -6.97 -16.12
CA VAL A 753 35.86 -7.96 -17.20
C VAL A 753 36.56 -7.44 -18.46
N CYS A 754 36.27 -6.20 -18.90
CA CYS A 754 36.92 -5.64 -20.09
C CYS A 754 38.42 -5.40 -19.89
N SER A 755 38.90 -5.20 -18.65
CA SER A 755 40.33 -5.09 -18.35
C SER A 755 41.12 -6.33 -18.73
N ALA A 756 40.49 -7.51 -18.68
CA ALA A 756 41.11 -8.76 -19.07
C ALA A 756 41.26 -8.88 -20.60
N TYR A 757 40.43 -8.20 -21.40
CA TYR A 757 40.36 -8.45 -22.85
C TYR A 757 41.69 -8.21 -23.58
N PRO A 758 42.04 -9.07 -24.56
CA PRO A 758 43.09 -8.78 -25.54
C PRO A 758 42.74 -7.55 -26.39
N TYR A 759 43.75 -6.84 -26.90
CA TYR A 759 43.53 -5.62 -27.70
C TYR A 759 42.60 -5.85 -28.89
N ARG A 760 42.76 -6.95 -29.64
CA ARG A 760 41.92 -7.30 -30.80
C ARG A 760 40.43 -7.43 -30.42
N VAL A 761 40.15 -8.03 -29.27
CA VAL A 761 38.80 -8.25 -28.76
C VAL A 761 38.19 -6.92 -28.29
N LEU A 762 38.93 -6.17 -27.46
CA LEU A 762 38.47 -4.87 -26.95
C LEU A 762 38.23 -3.85 -28.09
N ALA A 763 39.05 -3.89 -29.13
CA ALA A 763 38.91 -3.00 -30.29
C ALA A 763 37.59 -3.19 -31.04
N GLU A 764 37.03 -4.39 -31.01
CA GLU A 764 35.77 -4.72 -31.67
C GLU A 764 34.60 -4.90 -30.71
N THR A 765 34.82 -4.84 -29.39
CA THR A 765 33.76 -4.95 -28.37
C THR A 765 32.89 -3.70 -28.33
N PHE A 766 31.58 -3.90 -28.19
CA PHE A 766 30.60 -2.88 -27.84
C PHE A 766 29.57 -3.42 -26.84
N HIS A 767 28.80 -2.52 -26.26
CA HIS A 767 27.79 -2.85 -25.24
C HIS A 767 26.47 -2.16 -25.58
N VAL A 768 25.37 -2.70 -25.07
CA VAL A 768 24.09 -2.00 -24.98
C VAL A 768 23.83 -1.74 -23.51
N GLY A 769 23.48 -0.50 -23.14
CA GLY A 769 23.29 -0.14 -21.73
C GLY A 769 22.29 1.01 -21.54
N ALA A 770 21.66 1.04 -20.38
CA ALA A 770 20.58 1.95 -20.04
C ALA A 770 20.95 3.42 -20.26
N SER A 771 20.10 4.14 -21.01
CA SER A 771 20.32 5.53 -21.42
C SER A 771 20.40 6.51 -20.25
N GLU A 772 19.71 6.22 -19.14
CA GLU A 772 19.58 7.10 -17.97
C GLU A 772 20.94 7.43 -17.31
N TYR A 773 21.88 6.49 -17.33
CA TYR A 773 23.23 6.70 -16.81
C TYR A 773 24.10 7.60 -17.70
N PHE A 774 23.64 7.92 -18.92
CA PHE A 774 24.41 8.64 -19.95
C PHE A 774 23.82 10.00 -20.34
N ASN A 775 22.94 10.55 -19.49
CA ASN A 775 22.23 11.81 -19.75
C ASN A 775 23.09 13.08 -19.57
N ASN A 776 24.24 13.00 -18.88
CA ASN A 776 25.12 14.14 -18.61
C ASN A 776 26.31 14.22 -19.58
N PHE A 777 26.86 15.42 -19.79
CA PHE A 777 27.97 15.66 -20.74
C PHE A 777 29.17 14.72 -20.51
N PHE A 778 29.57 14.52 -19.25
CA PHE A 778 30.68 13.64 -18.88
C PHE A 778 30.37 12.16 -19.13
N THR A 779 29.19 11.69 -18.71
CA THR A 779 28.81 10.28 -18.86
C THR A 779 28.51 9.91 -20.31
N ARG A 780 28.01 10.83 -21.13
CA ARG A 780 27.87 10.65 -22.59
C ARG A 780 29.21 10.48 -23.30
N ASN A 781 30.25 11.19 -22.85
CA ASN A 781 31.61 11.00 -23.36
C ASN A 781 32.23 9.67 -22.87
N LEU A 782 31.90 9.23 -21.65
CA LEU A 782 32.27 7.91 -21.13
C LEU A 782 31.56 6.76 -21.87
N ALA A 783 30.28 6.92 -22.25
CA ALA A 783 29.55 5.94 -23.06
C ALA A 783 30.23 5.75 -24.43
N ARG A 784 30.59 6.85 -25.09
CA ARG A 784 31.41 6.83 -26.31
C ARG A 784 32.78 6.23 -26.04
N PHE A 785 33.30 6.39 -24.82
CA PHE A 785 34.58 5.83 -24.44
C PHE A 785 34.57 4.31 -24.36
N LEU A 786 33.53 3.77 -23.75
CA LEU A 786 33.34 2.34 -23.58
C LEU A 786 32.57 1.68 -24.75
N LYS A 787 32.27 2.42 -25.84
CA LYS A 787 31.47 1.95 -26.98
C LYS A 787 30.10 1.37 -26.53
N VAL A 788 29.44 2.05 -25.61
CA VAL A 788 28.10 1.72 -25.15
C VAL A 788 27.08 2.41 -26.05
N VAL A 789 26.13 1.63 -26.57
CA VAL A 789 24.93 2.13 -27.25
C VAL A 789 23.90 2.49 -26.16
N PRO A 790 23.58 3.78 -25.95
CA PRO A 790 22.67 4.20 -24.89
C PRO A 790 21.23 3.97 -25.32
N ILE A 791 20.71 2.78 -25.00
CA ILE A 791 19.32 2.40 -25.24
C ILE A 791 18.80 1.88 -23.91
N ASP A 792 17.65 2.40 -23.49
CA ASP A 792 16.91 1.81 -22.39
C ASP A 792 16.43 0.42 -22.84
N ALA A 793 17.15 -0.60 -22.38
CA ALA A 793 16.90 -1.97 -22.80
C ALA A 793 15.57 -2.48 -22.24
N ASP A 794 15.05 -1.94 -21.14
CA ASP A 794 13.79 -2.39 -20.53
C ASP A 794 12.58 -1.71 -21.19
N ARG A 795 12.74 -0.46 -21.67
CA ARG A 795 11.68 0.27 -22.41
C ARG A 795 11.71 0.05 -23.92
N GLN A 796 12.86 -0.28 -24.51
CA GLN A 796 13.06 -0.38 -25.96
C GLN A 796 13.82 -1.65 -26.36
N ILE A 797 13.40 -2.80 -25.85
CA ILE A 797 14.02 -4.12 -26.10
C ILE A 797 14.27 -4.37 -27.59
N LEU A 798 13.30 -4.10 -28.46
CA LEU A 798 13.44 -4.33 -29.90
C LEU A 798 14.54 -3.47 -30.52
N LYS A 799 14.64 -2.20 -30.11
CA LYS A 799 15.71 -1.30 -30.58
C LYS A 799 17.07 -1.77 -30.08
N ALA A 800 17.16 -2.23 -28.84
CA ALA A 800 18.37 -2.83 -28.25
C ALA A 800 18.80 -4.09 -29.02
N MET A 801 17.86 -4.99 -29.33
CA MET A 801 18.09 -6.22 -30.09
C MET A 801 18.52 -5.94 -31.52
N LYS A 802 17.86 -5.01 -32.22
CA LYS A 802 18.25 -4.55 -33.56
C LYS A 802 19.66 -3.94 -33.55
N ALA A 803 19.99 -3.12 -32.56
CA ALA A 803 21.34 -2.57 -32.39
C ALA A 803 22.38 -3.69 -32.18
N GLY A 804 22.12 -4.63 -31.27
CA GLY A 804 22.98 -5.81 -31.07
C GLY A 804 23.25 -6.57 -32.38
N ALA A 805 22.19 -6.85 -33.14
CA ALA A 805 22.27 -7.54 -34.42
C ALA A 805 23.08 -6.79 -35.48
N ILE A 806 22.85 -5.48 -35.64
CA ILE A 806 23.60 -4.65 -36.59
C ILE A 806 25.09 -4.65 -36.25
N GLY A 807 25.44 -4.52 -34.97
CA GLY A 807 26.84 -4.57 -34.52
C GLY A 807 27.52 -5.89 -34.86
N LEU A 808 26.89 -7.01 -34.50
CA LEU A 808 27.40 -8.36 -34.78
C LEU A 808 27.59 -8.63 -36.28
N LYS A 809 26.60 -8.27 -37.12
CA LYS A 809 26.70 -8.40 -38.59
C LYS A 809 27.84 -7.58 -39.20
N ASN A 810 28.20 -6.45 -38.57
CA ASN A 810 29.32 -5.59 -39.00
C ASN A 810 30.68 -6.02 -38.42
N GLY A 811 30.78 -7.23 -37.88
CA GLY A 811 32.04 -7.80 -37.39
C GLY A 811 32.43 -7.35 -35.98
N LYS A 812 31.50 -6.74 -35.22
CA LYS A 812 31.73 -6.35 -33.82
C LYS A 812 31.43 -7.48 -32.86
N ILE A 813 31.96 -7.38 -31.64
CA ILE A 813 31.74 -8.33 -30.55
C ILE A 813 30.77 -7.69 -29.56
N LEU A 814 29.66 -8.35 -29.25
CA LEU A 814 28.68 -7.84 -28.30
C LEU A 814 28.98 -8.40 -26.90
N ASN A 815 29.26 -7.54 -25.93
CA ASN A 815 29.30 -7.93 -24.53
C ASN A 815 27.96 -7.59 -23.86
N ILE A 816 27.23 -8.62 -23.42
CA ILE A 816 25.88 -8.51 -22.87
C ILE A 816 25.75 -9.34 -21.59
N TYR A 817 25.20 -8.75 -20.54
CA TYR A 817 24.93 -9.46 -19.29
C TYR A 817 23.57 -10.16 -19.41
N PRO A 818 23.52 -11.51 -19.45
CA PRO A 818 22.29 -12.24 -19.73
C PRO A 818 21.28 -12.17 -18.57
N GLU A 819 21.71 -11.82 -17.36
CA GLU A 819 20.82 -11.60 -16.20
C GLU A 819 19.93 -10.37 -16.39
N GLY A 820 20.34 -9.39 -17.20
CA GLY A 820 19.67 -8.09 -17.33
C GLY A 820 19.84 -7.17 -16.11
N GLU A 821 19.99 -7.77 -14.93
CA GLU A 821 20.22 -7.10 -13.64
C GLU A 821 21.53 -7.56 -13.00
N ARG A 822 21.91 -6.94 -11.89
CA ARG A 822 23.02 -7.40 -11.03
C ARG A 822 22.47 -8.41 -10.03
N ALA A 823 23.17 -9.51 -9.77
CA ALA A 823 22.96 -10.36 -8.62
C ALA A 823 23.51 -9.73 -7.32
N PHE A 824 22.84 -9.95 -6.19
CA PHE A 824 23.11 -9.24 -4.92
C PHE A 824 23.84 -10.08 -3.88
N ASP A 825 23.69 -11.39 -3.94
CA ASP A 825 24.20 -12.39 -3.00
C ASP A 825 25.34 -13.24 -3.59
N GLY A 826 25.77 -12.91 -4.82
CA GLY A 826 26.76 -13.68 -5.56
C GLY A 826 26.20 -14.95 -6.23
N GLU A 827 24.90 -15.24 -6.12
CA GLU A 827 24.23 -16.32 -6.83
C GLU A 827 23.70 -15.87 -8.20
N LEU A 828 23.41 -16.82 -9.09
CA LEU A 828 22.98 -16.49 -10.45
C LEU A 828 21.46 -16.23 -10.53
N HIS A 829 21.10 -15.02 -10.93
CA HIS A 829 19.72 -14.66 -11.25
C HIS A 829 19.20 -15.40 -12.51
N PRO A 830 17.88 -15.43 -12.76
CA PRO A 830 17.32 -15.91 -14.02
C PRO A 830 17.94 -15.19 -15.23
N PHE A 831 18.27 -15.93 -16.29
CA PHE A 831 18.82 -15.33 -17.51
C PHE A 831 17.69 -14.98 -18.49
N LYS A 832 17.74 -13.78 -19.06
CA LYS A 832 16.87 -13.32 -20.14
C LYS A 832 17.29 -13.97 -21.47
N LYS A 833 16.34 -14.18 -22.39
CA LYS A 833 16.56 -14.90 -23.67
C LYS A 833 17.35 -14.12 -24.73
N GLY A 834 17.56 -12.81 -24.54
CA GLY A 834 18.10 -11.91 -25.58
C GLY A 834 19.43 -12.36 -26.21
N ALA A 835 20.39 -12.81 -25.39
CA ALA A 835 21.67 -13.32 -25.88
C ALA A 835 21.52 -14.61 -26.71
N ALA A 836 20.63 -15.52 -26.27
CA ALA A 836 20.33 -16.76 -26.97
C ALA A 836 19.63 -16.51 -28.33
N ILE A 837 18.70 -15.54 -28.38
CA ILE A 837 18.04 -15.12 -29.62
C ILE A 837 19.07 -14.63 -30.64
N LEU A 838 19.93 -13.67 -30.25
CA LEU A 838 20.96 -13.12 -31.14
C LEU A 838 21.94 -14.20 -31.64
N ALA A 839 22.39 -15.07 -30.75
CA ALA A 839 23.31 -16.15 -31.09
C ALA A 839 22.70 -17.18 -32.05
N THR A 840 21.46 -17.61 -31.77
CA THR A 840 20.76 -18.63 -32.55
C THR A 840 20.39 -18.11 -33.93
N GLU A 841 19.85 -16.89 -34.02
CA GLU A 841 19.36 -16.34 -35.28
C GLU A 841 20.50 -15.84 -36.19
N LEU A 842 21.60 -15.34 -35.62
CA LEU A 842 22.75 -14.87 -36.40
C LEU A 842 23.83 -15.93 -36.62
N ASP A 843 23.67 -17.13 -36.06
CA ASP A 843 24.68 -18.19 -36.08
C ASP A 843 26.02 -17.74 -35.49
N MET A 844 25.96 -17.11 -34.32
CA MET A 844 27.13 -16.55 -33.64
C MET A 844 27.42 -17.34 -32.36
N PRO A 845 28.68 -17.67 -32.07
CA PRO A 845 29.01 -18.36 -30.82
C PRO A 845 28.87 -17.44 -29.60
N ILE A 846 28.54 -18.04 -28.46
CA ILE A 846 28.51 -17.37 -27.15
C ILE A 846 29.73 -17.82 -26.35
N ILE A 847 30.49 -16.89 -25.80
CA ILE A 847 31.54 -17.17 -24.83
C ILE A 847 30.98 -16.89 -23.43
N PRO A 848 30.67 -17.93 -22.63
CA PRO A 848 30.24 -17.76 -21.25
C PRO A 848 31.41 -17.22 -20.42
N VAL A 849 31.12 -16.26 -19.54
CA VAL A 849 32.12 -15.69 -18.63
C VAL A 849 31.60 -15.78 -17.21
N ALA A 850 32.37 -16.44 -16.35
CA ALA A 850 32.06 -16.55 -14.94
C ALA A 850 32.92 -15.57 -14.15
N LEU A 851 32.26 -14.79 -13.31
CA LEU A 851 32.79 -13.76 -12.43
C LEU A 851 32.38 -14.11 -11.00
N ASP A 852 33.34 -14.19 -10.08
CA ASP A 852 33.09 -14.52 -8.68
C ASP A 852 33.88 -13.59 -7.75
N GLY A 853 33.24 -13.17 -6.66
CA GLY A 853 33.81 -12.31 -5.62
C GLY A 853 33.63 -10.80 -5.84
N MET A 854 32.96 -10.37 -6.92
CA MET A 854 32.71 -8.96 -7.19
C MET A 854 31.61 -8.36 -6.29
N ASP A 855 30.68 -9.19 -5.84
CA ASP A 855 29.71 -8.90 -4.78
C ASP A 855 30.40 -8.43 -3.48
N LYS A 856 31.55 -9.03 -3.15
CA LYS A 856 32.37 -8.67 -1.97
C LYS A 856 33.17 -7.39 -2.17
N VAL A 857 33.46 -7.01 -3.42
CA VAL A 857 34.20 -5.78 -3.77
C VAL A 857 33.29 -4.58 -3.70
N TRP A 858 32.21 -4.59 -4.47
CA TRP A 858 31.21 -3.52 -4.47
C TRP A 858 29.85 -4.07 -4.90
N GLY A 859 29.29 -4.95 -4.07
CA GLY A 859 27.93 -5.44 -4.21
C GLY A 859 26.91 -4.33 -3.95
N ARG A 860 25.67 -4.56 -4.40
CA ARG A 860 24.57 -3.58 -4.36
C ARG A 860 24.28 -3.08 -2.95
N GLU A 861 24.47 -3.91 -1.92
CA GLU A 861 24.23 -3.60 -0.50
C GLU A 861 25.31 -2.72 0.16
N SER A 862 26.47 -2.51 -0.47
CA SER A 862 27.60 -1.80 0.13
C SER A 862 27.82 -0.42 -0.50
N ASN A 863 27.80 0.64 0.31
CA ASN A 863 28.25 1.98 -0.10
C ASN A 863 29.79 2.14 -0.11
N LYS A 864 30.53 1.05 0.16
CA LYS A 864 31.99 1.08 0.26
C LYS A 864 32.61 0.01 -0.64
N ILE A 865 33.63 0.41 -1.39
CA ILE A 865 34.48 -0.50 -2.16
C ILE A 865 35.43 -1.20 -1.17
N ARG A 866 35.45 -2.54 -1.18
CA ARG A 866 36.34 -3.38 -0.39
C ARG A 866 37.31 -4.13 -1.30
N PHE A 867 38.50 -4.43 -0.78
CA PHE A 867 39.51 -5.19 -1.50
C PHE A 867 39.33 -6.70 -1.25
N ALA A 868 38.50 -7.34 -2.07
CA ALA A 868 38.24 -8.78 -2.03
C ALA A 868 38.91 -9.50 -3.21
N LYS A 869 39.07 -10.82 -3.10
CA LYS A 869 39.61 -11.66 -4.18
C LYS A 869 38.56 -11.78 -5.28
N VAL A 870 38.95 -11.54 -6.53
CA VAL A 870 38.08 -11.65 -7.72
C VAL A 870 38.61 -12.71 -8.68
N LYS A 871 37.74 -13.58 -9.18
CA LYS A 871 38.07 -14.59 -10.20
C LYS A 871 37.26 -14.34 -11.47
N ILE A 872 37.91 -14.44 -12.62
CA ILE A 872 37.28 -14.43 -13.95
C ILE A 872 37.68 -15.69 -14.70
N GLU A 873 36.70 -16.40 -15.22
CA GLU A 873 36.93 -17.53 -16.11
C GLU A 873 36.17 -17.36 -17.43
N PHE A 874 36.90 -17.44 -18.54
CA PHE A 874 36.33 -17.42 -19.88
C PHE A 874 36.14 -18.86 -20.38
N GLY A 875 34.88 -19.30 -20.49
CA GLY A 875 34.55 -20.66 -20.87
C GLY A 875 34.74 -20.94 -22.36
N ARG A 876 34.44 -22.17 -22.77
CA ARG A 876 34.55 -22.58 -24.18
C ARG A 876 33.40 -21.97 -25.00
N PRO A 877 33.63 -21.63 -26.28
CA PRO A 877 32.56 -21.13 -27.15
C PRO A 877 31.41 -22.12 -27.27
N LEU A 878 30.20 -21.67 -26.94
CA LEU A 878 28.94 -22.37 -27.13
C LEU A 878 28.38 -22.01 -28.50
N ILE A 879 28.22 -23.00 -29.37
CA ILE A 879 27.60 -22.83 -30.69
C ILE A 879 26.12 -23.17 -30.56
N ALA A 880 25.25 -22.19 -30.75
CA ALA A 880 23.81 -22.35 -30.56
C ALA A 880 23.22 -23.48 -31.43
N LYS A 881 23.71 -23.67 -32.66
CA LYS A 881 23.27 -24.75 -33.56
C LYS A 881 23.55 -26.15 -33.04
N ASP A 882 24.64 -26.34 -32.29
CA ASP A 882 25.06 -27.66 -31.81
C ASP A 882 24.26 -28.08 -30.55
N LEU A 883 23.61 -27.12 -29.90
CA LEU A 883 22.83 -27.31 -28.67
C LEU A 883 21.35 -27.64 -28.94
N VAL A 884 20.90 -27.46 -30.18
CA VAL A 884 19.50 -27.60 -30.57
C VAL A 884 19.31 -28.90 -31.36
N SER A 885 18.81 -29.95 -30.70
CA SER A 885 18.48 -31.22 -31.36
C SER A 885 17.10 -31.16 -32.02
N GLY A 886 17.07 -31.02 -33.36
CA GLY A 886 15.88 -31.30 -34.17
C GLY A 886 14.84 -30.18 -34.28
N SER A 887 13.95 -30.34 -35.27
CA SER A 887 12.92 -29.39 -35.76
C SER A 887 11.79 -29.10 -34.76
N GLY A 888 12.11 -28.43 -33.65
CA GLY A 888 11.13 -27.86 -32.72
C GLY A 888 10.82 -26.37 -32.98
N PRO A 889 9.72 -25.83 -32.41
CA PRO A 889 9.37 -24.41 -32.52
C PRO A 889 10.52 -23.50 -32.08
N ALA A 890 10.70 -22.35 -32.75
CA ALA A 890 11.84 -21.43 -32.55
C ALA A 890 12.06 -21.04 -31.08
N GLU A 891 10.98 -20.88 -30.33
CA GLU A 891 10.97 -20.45 -28.94
C GLU A 891 11.63 -21.45 -27.97
N ARG A 892 11.40 -22.76 -28.18
CA ARG A 892 12.07 -23.80 -27.39
C ARG A 892 13.58 -23.80 -27.60
N ARG A 893 14.05 -23.41 -28.80
CA ARG A 893 15.47 -23.35 -29.13
C ARG A 893 16.20 -22.26 -28.33
N HIS A 894 15.55 -21.12 -28.11
CA HIS A 894 16.14 -20.02 -27.33
C HIS A 894 16.20 -20.35 -25.83
N ASP A 895 15.19 -21.04 -25.31
CA ASP A 895 15.15 -21.48 -23.91
C ASP A 895 16.25 -22.49 -23.57
N ASP A 896 16.48 -23.46 -24.45
CA ASP A 896 17.51 -24.48 -24.26
C ASP A 896 18.91 -23.88 -24.25
N VAL A 897 19.20 -22.94 -25.16
CA VAL A 897 20.46 -22.19 -25.18
C VAL A 897 20.62 -21.33 -23.94
N THR A 898 19.56 -20.66 -23.48
CA THR A 898 19.57 -19.83 -22.26
C THR A 898 19.85 -20.67 -21.01
N LYS A 899 19.18 -21.82 -20.86
CA LYS A 899 19.40 -22.77 -19.76
C LYS A 899 20.82 -23.34 -19.79
N LYS A 900 21.32 -23.72 -20.97
CA LYS A 900 22.68 -24.24 -21.10
C LYS A 900 23.71 -23.18 -20.72
N LEU A 901 23.56 -21.95 -21.21
CA LEU A 901 24.41 -20.81 -20.86
C LEU A 901 24.45 -20.58 -19.34
N LYS A 902 23.29 -20.55 -18.67
CA LYS A 902 23.22 -20.42 -17.21
C LYS A 902 23.91 -21.58 -16.49
N SER A 903 23.67 -22.82 -16.93
CA SER A 903 24.27 -24.01 -16.30
C SER A 903 25.80 -24.00 -16.40
N GLU A 904 26.35 -23.59 -17.54
CA GLU A 904 27.79 -23.54 -17.77
C GLU A 904 28.46 -22.51 -16.84
N ILE A 905 27.88 -21.30 -16.76
CA ILE A 905 28.39 -20.26 -15.84
C ILE A 905 28.27 -20.72 -14.39
N ALA A 906 27.17 -21.39 -14.01
CA ALA A 906 26.98 -21.91 -12.66
C ALA A 906 28.04 -22.95 -12.29
N GLU A 907 28.36 -23.88 -13.20
CA GLU A 907 29.40 -24.88 -13.02
C GLU A 907 30.78 -24.23 -12.87
N MET A 908 31.11 -23.26 -13.72
CA MET A 908 32.36 -22.50 -13.64
C MET A 908 32.50 -21.76 -12.29
N ILE A 909 31.44 -21.10 -11.81
CA ILE A 909 31.44 -20.44 -10.49
C ILE A 909 31.66 -21.47 -9.38
N LYS A 910 31.00 -22.63 -9.45
CA LYS A 910 31.14 -23.69 -8.46
C LYS A 910 32.57 -24.26 -8.42
N GLU A 911 33.21 -24.42 -9.58
CA GLU A 911 34.61 -24.84 -9.67
C GLU A 911 35.57 -23.78 -9.13
N MET A 912 35.33 -22.51 -9.44
CA MET A 912 36.09 -21.39 -8.90
C MET A 912 36.01 -21.35 -7.37
N ARG A 913 34.83 -21.59 -6.77
CA ARG A 913 34.65 -21.64 -5.31
C ARG A 913 35.26 -22.89 -4.65
N ARG A 914 35.29 -24.04 -5.33
CA ARG A 914 35.94 -25.28 -4.85
C ARG A 914 37.47 -25.24 -4.84
N SER A 915 38.06 -24.28 -5.58
CA SER A 915 39.50 -24.06 -5.63
C SER A 915 40.02 -23.10 -4.54
N GLU A 916 39.17 -22.73 -3.59
CA GLU A 916 39.52 -22.08 -2.32
C GLU A 916 39.82 -23.12 -1.23
#